data_AF-D5RF87-F1
#
_entry.id   AF-D5RF87-F1
#
_cell.length_a   1.000
_cell.length_b   1.000
_cell.length_c   1.000
_cell.angle_alpha   90.00
_cell.angle_beta   90.00
_cell.angle_gamma   90.00
#
_symmetry.space_group_name_H-M   'P 1'
#
loop_
_entity.id
_entity.type
_entity.pdbx_description
1 polymer ?
#
loop_
_entity_poly.entity_id
_entity_poly.type
_entity_poly.pdbx_seq_one_letter_code
_entity_poly.pdbx_strand_id
1 'polypeptide(L)'
;MRTLLLLRGAQASGKSTWVTENNLEPYTLNADKIRLNIANPILHEDGSIEISQKNNKLTWELLYKYLEMRMENGDFTIIDATHSDIKLMNKYRDLANIYKYTIYYLEFDTPLEECLKRNKERVGYKYVPEKVIERTWETIKNNEKLPSVLKKINSIDEIINFYTADVNEYKKVIIIGDIHSCAEPLKEVLKDFSEENLYIFVGDYFDRGIQAVETFKIMLDLLEKPNVILIEGNHENDSVKKFINNEEKYTKSFDETTLQPLLKEFELEYIKTGLKKIYKRLRQCFTFEFRGKKFLCTHGGLPLVPKLALVSAKEMIKGVGRYETEIGEVYSENYKKGLCQDFIQVHGHRGINDGEYSYCLEGRVEFGEELKVLTIDNDGNIEKSGIKNDVYNRGLIITTRDNSEKIKKFQTENELINEMIASSFINVKECDYNLISLNFNRDAFNRKKWNDLTIKARGLFVDRDSGEVKIRSYNKFFNYGERNINLRYLYKYATYPIRVFKKYNGFLGLASVINGDVVLTSKSVTSGKYKDIFQSIWDKVESEVKELLKQTMIENNCTVVFEVVSPEYDPHIIKYDKEHLYLLDFIENKLDLDTHNIDLEFSEKLMKKVKFSSTILTKKEELRRLENYDELYNFLHEKTMSLEEFEGYVLCDNSGLMFKFKLPYYNLWKTRRAWLERYRTALLKGKRIEIKDIEKDENRHFKKFLLKLGKDKLQGLSIIDVKELYEKEN
;
A
#
# COMPACT_ATOMS: atom_id res chain seq x y z
N MET A 1 -10.99 13.28 -18.01
CA MET A 1 -11.53 14.26 -17.06
C MET A 1 -10.50 14.72 -16.05
N ARG A 2 -10.28 16.04 -16.07
CA ARG A 2 -9.63 16.91 -15.09
C ARG A 2 -10.26 18.27 -15.42
N THR A 3 -11.02 18.84 -14.49
CA THR A 3 -12.02 19.86 -14.85
C THR A 3 -11.81 21.12 -14.02
N LEU A 4 -11.67 22.25 -14.71
CA LEU A 4 -11.61 23.58 -14.12
C LEU A 4 -12.88 24.33 -14.51
N LEU A 5 -13.67 24.76 -13.54
CA LEU A 5 -14.85 25.59 -13.79
C LEU A 5 -14.57 27.03 -13.37
N LEU A 6 -14.70 27.97 -14.31
CA LEU A 6 -14.60 29.39 -14.05
C LEU A 6 -16.00 29.99 -13.90
N LEU A 7 -16.29 30.62 -12.76
CA LEU A 7 -17.52 31.40 -12.63
C LEU A 7 -17.31 32.77 -13.26
N ARG A 8 -18.19 33.20 -14.16
CA ARG A 8 -18.06 34.49 -14.86
C ARG A 8 -19.27 35.37 -14.56
N GLY A 9 -19.04 36.61 -14.14
CA GLY A 9 -20.12 37.56 -13.84
C GLY A 9 -19.65 38.72 -12.98
N ALA A 10 -20.39 39.83 -13.00
CA ALA A 10 -20.11 41.00 -12.16
C ALA A 10 -20.20 40.67 -10.67
N GLN A 11 -19.64 41.52 -9.81
CA GLN A 11 -19.90 41.41 -8.37
C GLN A 11 -21.42 41.51 -8.12
N ALA A 12 -21.90 40.80 -7.11
CA ALA A 12 -23.32 40.66 -6.78
C ALA A 12 -24.21 39.91 -7.79
N SER A 13 -23.63 39.30 -8.83
CA SER A 13 -24.36 38.47 -9.81
C SER A 13 -24.86 37.10 -9.31
N GLY A 14 -24.68 36.77 -8.03
CA GLY A 14 -25.13 35.48 -7.44
C GLY A 14 -24.12 34.32 -7.50
N LYS A 15 -22.90 34.50 -8.03
CA LYS A 15 -21.87 33.44 -8.11
C LYS A 15 -21.65 32.67 -6.80
N SER A 16 -21.28 33.37 -5.74
CA SER A 16 -20.98 32.72 -4.46
C SER A 16 -22.23 32.11 -3.81
N THR A 17 -23.41 32.68 -4.05
CA THR A 17 -24.69 32.09 -3.62
C THR A 17 -24.94 30.76 -4.33
N TRP A 18 -24.75 30.73 -5.65
CA TRP A 18 -24.88 29.51 -6.45
C TRP A 18 -23.92 28.41 -6.01
N VAL A 19 -22.67 28.75 -5.65
CA VAL A 19 -21.72 27.78 -5.09
C VAL A 19 -22.29 27.14 -3.82
N THR A 20 -22.86 27.94 -2.93
CA THR A 20 -23.45 27.48 -1.67
C THR A 20 -24.71 26.65 -1.87
N GLU A 21 -25.62 27.09 -2.73
CA GLU A 21 -26.86 26.37 -3.05
C GLU A 21 -26.59 24.98 -3.67
N ASN A 22 -25.44 24.81 -4.33
CA ASN A 22 -25.03 23.54 -4.94
C ASN A 22 -24.07 22.70 -4.07
N ASN A 23 -23.75 23.13 -2.84
CA ASN A 23 -22.78 22.48 -1.94
C ASN A 23 -21.38 22.32 -2.54
N LEU A 24 -20.90 23.34 -3.26
CA LEU A 24 -19.64 23.30 -4.01
C LEU A 24 -18.49 24.10 -3.36
N GLU A 25 -18.68 24.59 -2.13
CA GLU A 25 -17.65 25.33 -1.40
C GLU A 25 -16.32 24.57 -1.22
N PRO A 26 -16.31 23.26 -0.89
CA PRO A 26 -15.06 22.51 -0.76
C PRO A 26 -14.23 22.51 -2.06
N TYR A 27 -14.90 22.55 -3.19
CA TYR A 27 -14.32 22.51 -4.54
C TYR A 27 -13.97 23.90 -5.08
N THR A 28 -14.24 24.97 -4.33
CA THR A 28 -14.11 26.35 -4.84
C THR A 28 -12.92 27.11 -4.22
N LEU A 29 -12.09 27.72 -5.07
CA LEU A 29 -11.11 28.73 -4.69
C LEU A 29 -11.70 30.12 -4.92
N ASN A 30 -11.87 30.90 -3.85
CA ASN A 30 -12.47 32.23 -3.89
C ASN A 30 -11.41 33.29 -3.51
N ALA A 31 -11.21 34.27 -4.39
CA ALA A 31 -10.18 35.30 -4.21
C ALA A 31 -10.44 36.19 -2.99
N ASP A 32 -11.69 36.52 -2.67
CA ASP A 32 -12.05 37.36 -1.52
C ASP A 32 -11.81 36.64 -0.18
N LYS A 33 -12.08 35.33 -0.11
CA LYS A 33 -11.71 34.52 1.06
C LYS A 33 -10.19 34.52 1.28
N ILE A 34 -9.40 34.45 0.21
CA ILE A 34 -7.94 34.55 0.33
C ILE A 34 -7.51 35.94 0.80
N ARG A 35 -8.12 37.02 0.30
CA ARG A 35 -7.84 38.39 0.79
C ARG A 35 -8.09 38.52 2.28
N LEU A 36 -9.21 37.99 2.77
CA LEU A 36 -9.58 38.01 4.20
C LEU A 36 -8.65 37.17 5.08
N ASN A 37 -8.04 36.11 4.53
CA ASN A 37 -7.01 35.34 5.24
C ASN A 37 -5.69 36.12 5.36
N ILE A 38 -5.39 37.02 4.41
CA ILE A 38 -4.16 37.82 4.40
C ILE A 38 -4.29 39.05 5.29
N ALA A 39 -5.45 39.71 5.27
CA ALA A 39 -5.67 40.94 6.01
C ALA A 39 -7.14 41.10 6.44
N ASN A 40 -7.33 41.75 7.59
CA ASN A 40 -8.64 42.18 8.05
C ASN A 40 -9.25 43.21 7.07
N PRO A 41 -10.59 43.38 7.08
CA PRO A 41 -11.23 44.51 6.42
C PRO A 41 -10.64 45.85 6.88
N ILE A 42 -10.62 46.84 5.97
CA ILE A 42 -10.09 48.18 6.23
C ILE A 42 -11.23 49.19 6.35
N LEU A 43 -11.02 50.23 7.17
CA LEU A 43 -11.94 51.34 7.37
C LEU A 43 -11.51 52.53 6.50
N HIS A 44 -12.48 53.15 5.83
CA HIS A 44 -12.30 54.38 5.06
C HIS A 44 -12.66 55.63 5.86
N GLU A 45 -12.28 56.80 5.34
CA GLU A 45 -12.54 58.10 5.98
C GLU A 45 -14.04 58.39 6.17
N ASP A 46 -14.90 57.86 5.30
CA ASP A 46 -16.36 57.98 5.39
C ASP A 46 -17.01 56.98 6.36
N GLY A 47 -16.21 56.17 7.07
CA GLY A 47 -16.67 55.15 8.01
C GLY A 47 -17.09 53.83 7.34
N SER A 48 -17.03 53.72 6.01
CA SER A 48 -17.29 52.48 5.31
C SER A 48 -16.15 51.46 5.51
N ILE A 49 -16.48 50.18 5.47
CA ILE A 49 -15.52 49.08 5.63
C ILE A 49 -15.48 48.29 4.32
N GLU A 50 -14.30 47.87 3.86
CA GLU A 50 -14.14 47.04 2.67
C GLU A 50 -13.08 45.94 2.82
N ILE A 51 -13.09 44.97 1.90
CA ILE A 51 -11.99 44.02 1.73
C ILE A 51 -10.79 44.74 1.12
N SER A 52 -9.66 44.74 1.84
CA SER A 52 -8.41 45.36 1.40
C SER A 52 -7.92 44.81 0.06
N GLN A 53 -7.68 45.72 -0.90
CA GLN A 53 -7.07 45.40 -2.20
C GLN A 53 -5.54 45.56 -2.22
N LYS A 54 -4.91 45.99 -1.10
CA LYS A 54 -3.45 46.26 -1.04
C LYS A 54 -2.60 45.03 -1.39
N ASN A 55 -3.03 43.83 -0.96
CA ASN A 55 -2.29 42.57 -1.16
C ASN A 55 -2.78 41.76 -2.37
N ASN A 56 -3.30 42.42 -3.41
CA ASN A 56 -3.89 41.72 -4.57
C ASN A 56 -2.87 40.83 -5.30
N LYS A 57 -1.61 41.27 -5.45
CA LYS A 57 -0.54 40.47 -6.07
C LYS A 57 -0.33 39.15 -5.32
N LEU A 58 -0.13 39.21 -4.00
CA LEU A 58 0.04 38.05 -3.14
C LEU A 58 -1.20 37.14 -3.13
N THR A 59 -2.40 37.72 -3.15
CA THR A 59 -3.68 36.99 -3.22
C THR A 59 -3.71 36.08 -4.45
N TRP A 60 -3.38 36.62 -5.62
CA TRP A 60 -3.35 35.85 -6.86
C TRP A 60 -2.21 34.83 -6.87
N GLU A 61 -1.02 35.18 -6.37
CA GLU A 61 0.08 34.22 -6.21
C GLU A 61 -0.33 33.00 -5.37
N LEU A 62 -1.03 33.21 -4.25
CA LEU A 62 -1.56 32.13 -3.41
C LEU A 62 -2.68 31.35 -4.10
N LEU A 63 -3.61 32.03 -4.79
CA LEU A 63 -4.68 31.36 -5.55
C LEU A 63 -4.09 30.42 -6.59
N TYR A 64 -3.11 30.88 -7.36
CA TYR A 64 -2.45 30.07 -8.38
C TYR A 64 -1.69 28.90 -7.77
N LYS A 65 -1.05 29.08 -6.61
CA LYS A 65 -0.39 27.99 -5.88
C LYS A 65 -1.38 26.93 -5.41
N TYR A 66 -2.52 27.33 -4.85
CA TYR A 66 -3.58 26.40 -4.46
C TYR A 66 -4.17 25.67 -5.67
N LEU A 67 -4.40 26.40 -6.77
CA LEU A 67 -4.89 25.82 -8.01
C LEU A 67 -3.91 24.78 -8.57
N GLU A 68 -2.62 25.09 -8.61
CA GLU A 68 -1.58 24.17 -9.08
C GLU A 68 -1.52 22.89 -8.23
N MET A 69 -1.59 23.00 -6.90
CA MET A 69 -1.64 21.84 -5.99
C MET A 69 -2.88 20.95 -6.24
N ARG A 70 -4.05 21.55 -6.47
CA ARG A 70 -5.28 20.82 -6.83
C ARG A 70 -5.18 20.18 -8.21
N MET A 71 -4.61 20.91 -9.16
CA MET A 71 -4.41 20.44 -10.51
C MET A 71 -3.45 19.25 -10.59
N GLU A 72 -2.40 19.26 -9.76
CA GLU A 72 -1.46 18.15 -9.63
C GLU A 72 -2.14 16.85 -9.17
N ASN A 73 -3.07 16.92 -8.21
CA ASN A 73 -3.87 15.77 -7.77
C ASN A 73 -4.97 15.37 -8.76
N GLY A 74 -5.30 16.24 -9.73
CA GLY A 74 -6.43 15.99 -10.62
C GLY A 74 -7.80 16.31 -10.00
N ASP A 75 -7.85 17.23 -9.03
CA ASP A 75 -9.08 17.64 -8.34
C ASP A 75 -9.97 18.53 -9.21
N PHE A 76 -11.28 18.28 -9.22
CA PHE A 76 -12.25 19.27 -9.73
C PHE A 76 -12.15 20.57 -8.92
N THR A 77 -11.96 21.67 -9.64
CA THR A 77 -11.75 22.97 -9.03
C THR A 77 -12.62 24.03 -9.70
N ILE A 78 -13.30 24.82 -8.87
CA ILE A 78 -14.06 25.99 -9.28
C ILE A 78 -13.25 27.22 -8.88
N ILE A 79 -13.13 28.21 -9.77
CA ILE A 79 -12.59 29.52 -9.42
C ILE A 79 -13.74 30.52 -9.35
N ASP A 80 -13.98 31.03 -8.15
CA ASP A 80 -14.92 32.13 -7.91
C ASP A 80 -14.16 33.46 -8.00
N ALA A 81 -14.23 34.06 -9.19
CA ALA A 81 -13.76 35.40 -9.50
C ALA A 81 -14.69 36.02 -10.56
N THR A 82 -14.48 37.27 -10.97
CA THR A 82 -15.35 37.93 -11.97
C THR A 82 -15.07 37.45 -13.39
N HIS A 83 -13.81 37.12 -13.68
CA HIS A 83 -13.32 36.70 -15.01
C HIS A 83 -13.74 37.65 -16.15
N SER A 84 -13.65 38.97 -15.89
CA SER A 84 -13.98 40.02 -16.86
C SER A 84 -12.88 40.26 -17.91
N ASP A 85 -11.61 40.04 -17.56
CA ASP A 85 -10.44 40.23 -18.46
C ASP A 85 -9.90 38.88 -18.96
N ILE A 86 -9.77 38.76 -20.29
CA ILE A 86 -9.20 37.60 -20.99
C ILE A 86 -7.75 37.34 -20.55
N LYS A 87 -6.97 38.38 -20.19
CA LYS A 87 -5.58 38.21 -19.75
C LYS A 87 -5.46 37.35 -18.49
N LEU A 88 -6.43 37.43 -17.58
CA LEU A 88 -6.48 36.60 -16.37
C LEU A 88 -6.64 35.10 -16.71
N MET A 89 -7.20 34.79 -17.87
CA MET A 89 -7.46 33.42 -18.32
C MET A 89 -6.22 32.72 -18.90
N ASN A 90 -5.20 33.48 -19.31
CA ASN A 90 -3.98 32.90 -19.88
C ASN A 90 -3.26 31.98 -18.89
N LYS A 91 -3.14 32.40 -17.62
CA LYS A 91 -2.46 31.58 -16.60
C LYS A 91 -3.22 30.29 -16.28
N TYR A 92 -4.56 30.32 -16.33
CA TYR A 92 -5.36 29.08 -16.19
C TYR A 92 -5.13 28.14 -17.37
N ARG A 93 -5.02 28.68 -18.59
CA ARG A 93 -4.73 27.89 -19.79
C ARG A 93 -3.36 27.23 -19.70
N ASP A 94 -2.35 27.93 -19.23
CA ASP A 94 -1.00 27.38 -19.08
C ASP A 94 -0.99 26.21 -18.10
N LEU A 95 -1.60 26.39 -16.91
CA LEU A 95 -1.76 25.32 -15.93
C LEU A 95 -2.61 24.17 -16.49
N ALA A 96 -3.72 24.47 -17.18
CA ALA A 96 -4.58 23.45 -17.74
C ALA A 96 -3.87 22.60 -18.81
N ASN A 97 -3.00 23.21 -19.62
CA ASN A 97 -2.16 22.50 -20.58
C ASN A 97 -1.14 21.57 -19.90
N ILE A 98 -0.51 22.02 -18.82
CA ILE A 98 0.46 21.23 -18.05
C ILE A 98 -0.22 20.01 -17.42
N TYR A 99 -1.39 20.21 -16.81
CA TYR A 99 -2.08 19.19 -16.01
C TYR A 99 -3.20 18.46 -16.77
N LYS A 100 -3.40 18.68 -18.08
CA LYS A 100 -4.45 18.06 -18.91
C LYS A 100 -5.89 18.40 -18.46
N TYR A 101 -6.15 19.64 -18.05
CA TYR A 101 -7.48 20.10 -17.67
C TYR A 101 -8.29 20.61 -18.86
N THR A 102 -9.58 20.32 -18.85
CA THR A 102 -10.57 21.03 -19.68
C THR A 102 -11.14 22.18 -18.87
N ILE A 103 -11.20 23.38 -19.48
CA ILE A 103 -11.72 24.57 -18.83
C ILE A 103 -13.15 24.81 -19.30
N TYR A 104 -14.06 24.88 -18.32
CA TYR A 104 -15.44 25.26 -18.51
C TYR A 104 -15.71 26.61 -17.86
N TYR A 105 -16.77 27.29 -18.27
CA TYR A 105 -17.26 28.47 -17.59
C TYR A 105 -18.77 28.47 -17.45
N LEU A 106 -19.24 28.98 -16.31
CA LEU A 106 -20.64 29.24 -16.02
C LEU A 106 -20.82 30.75 -15.90
N GLU A 107 -21.69 31.32 -16.74
CA GLU A 107 -21.90 32.76 -16.83
C GLU A 107 -23.19 33.20 -16.16
N PHE A 108 -23.08 34.25 -15.34
CA PHE A 108 -24.19 34.84 -14.61
C PHE A 108 -24.57 36.16 -15.26
N ASP A 109 -25.56 36.11 -16.16
CA ASP A 109 -26.07 37.28 -16.88
C ASP A 109 -27.13 38.04 -16.06
N THR A 110 -26.77 38.42 -14.83
CA THR A 110 -27.66 39.22 -13.98
C THR A 110 -27.70 40.67 -14.46
N PRO A 111 -28.89 41.31 -14.58
CA PRO A 111 -29.00 42.72 -14.93
C PRO A 111 -28.22 43.62 -13.96
N LEU A 112 -27.67 44.74 -14.46
CA LEU A 112 -26.88 45.67 -13.67
C LEU A 112 -27.67 46.22 -12.47
N GLU A 113 -28.93 46.61 -12.68
CA GLU A 113 -29.82 47.12 -11.62
C GLU A 113 -29.97 46.13 -10.46
N GLU A 114 -30.12 44.84 -10.78
CA GLU A 114 -30.24 43.77 -9.79
C GLU A 114 -28.91 43.52 -9.07
N CYS A 115 -27.77 43.62 -9.77
CA CYS A 115 -26.45 43.55 -9.14
C CYS A 115 -26.26 44.70 -8.13
N LEU A 116 -26.63 45.94 -8.50
CA LEU A 116 -26.54 47.11 -7.63
C LEU A 116 -27.47 46.98 -6.42
N LYS A 117 -28.70 46.52 -6.62
CA LYS A 117 -29.65 46.24 -5.53
C LYS A 117 -29.08 45.23 -4.54
N ARG A 118 -28.65 44.05 -5.01
CA ARG A 118 -28.04 43.01 -4.17
C ARG A 118 -26.78 43.50 -3.45
N ASN A 119 -26.01 44.39 -4.08
CA ASN A 119 -24.81 44.93 -3.48
C ASN A 119 -25.12 45.81 -2.25
N LYS A 120 -26.23 46.56 -2.26
CA LYS A 120 -26.70 47.36 -1.10
C LYS A 120 -27.11 46.50 0.10
N GLU A 121 -27.54 45.27 -0.14
CA GLU A 121 -27.96 44.31 0.89
C GLU A 121 -26.78 43.51 1.49
N ARG A 122 -25.56 43.69 0.96
CA ARG A 122 -24.37 42.95 1.44
C ARG A 122 -23.92 43.43 2.82
N VAL A 123 -23.44 42.46 3.60
CA VAL A 123 -22.83 42.71 4.92
C VAL A 123 -21.61 43.64 4.78
N GLY A 124 -21.69 44.85 5.34
CA GLY A 124 -20.62 45.84 5.56
C GLY A 124 -19.39 45.67 4.66
N TYR A 125 -18.38 44.94 5.14
CA TYR A 125 -17.09 44.76 4.46
C TYR A 125 -17.15 44.07 3.09
N LYS A 126 -18.24 43.38 2.74
CA LYS A 126 -18.45 42.74 1.43
C LYS A 126 -19.05 43.70 0.39
N TYR A 127 -19.43 44.91 0.79
CA TYR A 127 -19.88 45.94 -0.14
C TYR A 127 -18.76 46.26 -1.13
N VAL A 128 -19.13 46.41 -2.40
CA VAL A 128 -18.21 46.78 -3.49
C VAL A 128 -18.67 48.12 -4.07
N PRO A 129 -17.79 49.11 -4.31
CA PRO A 129 -18.21 50.38 -4.90
C PRO A 129 -18.96 50.20 -6.23
N GLU A 130 -20.12 50.88 -6.39
CA GLU A 130 -21.03 50.68 -7.53
C GLU A 130 -20.33 50.85 -8.89
N LYS A 131 -19.45 51.86 -9.03
CA LYS A 131 -18.63 52.08 -10.23
C LYS A 131 -17.78 50.88 -10.63
N VAL A 132 -17.32 50.06 -9.68
CA VAL A 132 -16.54 48.85 -9.96
C VAL A 132 -17.45 47.76 -10.54
N ILE A 133 -18.68 47.67 -10.06
CA ILE A 133 -19.70 46.74 -10.56
C ILE A 133 -20.11 47.12 -11.98
N GLU A 134 -20.44 48.39 -12.21
CA GLU A 134 -20.78 48.95 -13.53
C GLU A 134 -19.68 48.63 -14.54
N ARG A 135 -18.43 49.01 -14.24
CA ARG A 135 -17.28 48.74 -15.12
C ARG A 135 -17.08 47.25 -15.40
N THR A 136 -17.23 46.40 -14.39
CA THR A 136 -17.05 44.94 -14.55
C THR A 136 -18.17 44.36 -15.41
N TRP A 137 -19.41 44.79 -15.20
CA TRP A 137 -20.58 44.38 -15.97
C TRP A 137 -20.45 44.77 -17.45
N GLU A 138 -20.12 46.02 -17.73
CA GLU A 138 -19.86 46.52 -19.08
C GLU A 138 -18.72 45.75 -19.77
N THR A 139 -17.63 45.48 -19.05
CA THR A 139 -16.50 44.72 -19.60
C THR A 139 -16.92 43.30 -19.99
N ILE A 140 -17.78 42.65 -19.20
CA ILE A 140 -18.27 41.29 -19.47
C ILE A 140 -19.19 41.28 -20.69
N LYS A 141 -20.12 42.25 -20.78
CA LYS A 141 -21.03 42.43 -21.92
C LYS A 141 -20.28 42.75 -23.21
N ASN A 142 -19.24 43.58 -23.15
CA ASN A 142 -18.43 43.90 -24.33
C ASN A 142 -17.52 42.74 -24.77
N ASN A 143 -17.18 41.83 -23.86
CA ASN A 143 -16.39 40.63 -24.12
C ASN A 143 -17.27 39.37 -24.27
N GLU A 144 -18.29 39.39 -25.15
CA GLU A 144 -19.18 38.24 -25.35
C GLU A 144 -18.46 37.01 -25.94
N LYS A 145 -17.43 37.20 -26.76
CA LYS A 145 -16.70 36.10 -27.41
C LYS A 145 -15.45 35.73 -26.64
N LEU A 146 -15.57 34.70 -25.80
CA LEU A 146 -14.44 34.06 -25.13
C LEU A 146 -13.68 33.10 -26.09
N PRO A 147 -12.38 32.85 -25.85
CA PRO A 147 -11.62 31.84 -26.59
C PRO A 147 -12.30 30.46 -26.61
N SER A 148 -12.25 29.76 -27.76
CA SER A 148 -12.90 28.45 -27.96
C SER A 148 -12.41 27.33 -27.03
N VAL A 149 -11.25 27.51 -26.38
CA VAL A 149 -10.74 26.61 -25.35
C VAL A 149 -11.61 26.59 -24.09
N LEU A 150 -12.39 27.65 -23.86
CA LEU A 150 -13.34 27.79 -22.75
C LEU A 150 -14.71 27.28 -23.19
N LYS A 151 -15.18 26.20 -22.59
CA LYS A 151 -16.47 25.60 -22.92
C LYS A 151 -17.57 26.17 -22.02
N LYS A 152 -18.60 26.79 -22.61
CA LYS A 152 -19.77 27.27 -21.85
C LYS A 152 -20.55 26.07 -21.34
N ILE A 153 -21.01 26.15 -20.09
CA ILE A 153 -22.04 25.27 -19.53
C ILE A 153 -23.23 26.12 -19.11
N ASN A 154 -24.42 25.53 -19.13
CA ASN A 154 -25.64 26.15 -18.61
C ASN A 154 -26.02 25.55 -17.25
N SER A 155 -25.67 24.28 -17.01
CA SER A 155 -25.82 23.60 -15.72
C SER A 155 -24.53 22.88 -15.30
N ILE A 156 -24.32 22.79 -13.99
CA ILE A 156 -23.25 21.98 -13.40
C ILE A 156 -23.42 20.49 -13.70
N ASP A 157 -24.66 20.03 -13.92
CA ASP A 157 -24.96 18.64 -14.25
C ASP A 157 -24.30 18.16 -15.55
N GLU A 158 -23.97 19.09 -16.45
CA GLU A 158 -23.25 18.80 -17.71
C GLU A 158 -21.81 18.31 -17.48
N ILE A 159 -21.21 18.61 -16.33
CA ILE A 159 -19.78 18.34 -16.08
C ILE A 159 -19.47 17.68 -14.73
N ILE A 160 -20.43 17.63 -13.81
CA ILE A 160 -20.20 17.09 -12.45
C ILE A 160 -20.28 15.58 -12.37
N ASN A 161 -20.87 14.94 -13.37
CA ASN A 161 -20.86 13.49 -13.52
C ASN A 161 -20.28 13.09 -14.88
N PHE A 162 -20.02 11.80 -15.06
CA PHE A 162 -19.34 11.29 -16.25
C PHE A 162 -20.28 11.08 -17.42
N TYR A 163 -19.76 11.38 -18.60
CA TYR A 163 -20.30 10.85 -19.84
C TYR A 163 -20.07 9.33 -19.87
N THR A 164 -21.14 8.57 -20.03
CA THR A 164 -21.08 7.13 -20.24
C THR A 164 -21.17 6.89 -21.75
N ALA A 165 -20.12 6.33 -22.34
CA ALA A 165 -20.11 6.01 -23.76
C ALA A 165 -21.03 4.82 -24.02
N ASP A 166 -21.97 4.95 -24.95
CA ASP A 166 -22.58 3.78 -25.58
C ASP A 166 -21.55 3.19 -26.54
N VAL A 167 -21.22 1.91 -26.37
CA VAL A 167 -20.25 1.18 -27.20
C VAL A 167 -20.86 -0.06 -27.85
N ASN A 168 -22.20 -0.09 -27.99
CA ASN A 168 -22.94 -1.21 -28.55
C ASN A 168 -22.63 -1.47 -30.04
N GLU A 169 -21.96 -0.55 -30.75
CA GLU A 169 -21.46 -0.74 -32.10
C GLU A 169 -20.37 -1.81 -32.22
N TYR A 170 -19.66 -2.11 -31.12
CA TYR A 170 -18.64 -3.16 -31.09
C TYR A 170 -19.25 -4.54 -30.82
N LYS A 171 -18.58 -5.59 -31.30
CA LYS A 171 -18.98 -6.99 -31.04
C LYS A 171 -18.53 -7.48 -29.67
N LYS A 172 -17.37 -7.02 -29.19
CA LYS A 172 -16.80 -7.36 -27.88
C LYS A 172 -16.06 -6.16 -27.29
N VAL A 173 -15.96 -6.15 -25.97
CA VAL A 173 -15.07 -5.24 -25.24
C VAL A 173 -13.97 -6.06 -24.56
N ILE A 174 -12.71 -5.74 -24.86
CA ILE A 174 -11.54 -6.44 -24.35
C ILE A 174 -10.75 -5.47 -23.48
N ILE A 175 -10.61 -5.78 -22.20
CA ILE A 175 -9.97 -4.94 -21.20
C ILE A 175 -8.67 -5.60 -20.76
N ILE A 176 -7.54 -4.92 -20.97
CA ILE A 176 -6.19 -5.43 -20.76
C ILE A 176 -5.60 -4.80 -19.51
N GLY A 177 -5.03 -5.64 -18.63
CA GLY A 177 -4.37 -5.27 -17.37
C GLY A 177 -3.05 -4.52 -17.50
N ASP A 178 -2.31 -4.47 -16.40
CA ASP A 178 -1.01 -3.81 -16.31
C ASP A 178 0.02 -4.58 -17.18
N ILE A 179 0.76 -3.87 -18.04
CA ILE A 179 1.65 -4.47 -19.06
C ILE A 179 3.11 -4.49 -18.59
N HIS A 180 3.56 -3.43 -17.92
CA HIS A 180 4.91 -3.30 -17.38
C HIS A 180 6.02 -3.72 -18.36
N SER A 181 6.03 -3.18 -19.58
CA SER A 181 7.04 -3.52 -20.61
C SER A 181 7.15 -5.01 -20.96
N CYS A 182 6.09 -5.80 -20.78
CA CYS A 182 6.00 -7.21 -21.19
C CYS A 182 5.28 -7.33 -22.54
N ALA A 183 6.05 -7.20 -23.61
CA ALA A 183 5.51 -7.17 -24.97
C ALA A 183 4.99 -8.53 -25.45
N GLU A 184 5.58 -9.65 -25.01
CA GLU A 184 5.21 -10.97 -25.55
C GLU A 184 3.78 -11.40 -25.19
N PRO A 185 3.35 -11.35 -23.91
CA PRO A 185 1.96 -11.60 -23.57
C PRO A 185 1.01 -10.63 -24.26
N LEU A 186 1.41 -9.36 -24.39
CA LEU A 186 0.62 -8.34 -25.07
C LEU A 186 0.41 -8.66 -26.56
N LYS A 187 1.43 -9.15 -27.27
CA LYS A 187 1.28 -9.59 -28.67
C LYS A 187 0.30 -10.74 -28.80
N GLU A 188 0.28 -11.69 -27.86
CA GLU A 188 -0.68 -12.79 -27.91
C GLU A 188 -2.12 -12.29 -27.70
N VAL A 189 -2.36 -11.33 -26.80
CA VAL A 189 -3.69 -10.66 -26.69
C VAL A 189 -4.09 -10.00 -28.01
N LEU A 190 -3.12 -9.39 -28.71
CA LEU A 190 -3.35 -8.61 -29.93
C LEU A 190 -3.27 -9.41 -31.23
N LYS A 191 -3.00 -10.71 -31.17
CA LYS A 191 -2.81 -11.58 -32.34
C LYS A 191 -4.02 -11.56 -33.27
N ASP A 192 -5.22 -11.57 -32.68
CA ASP A 192 -6.50 -11.51 -33.37
C ASP A 192 -7.16 -10.12 -33.23
N PHE A 193 -6.35 -9.05 -33.28
CA PHE A 193 -6.86 -7.68 -33.21
C PHE A 193 -7.89 -7.43 -34.33
N SER A 194 -9.06 -6.91 -33.97
CA SER A 194 -10.15 -6.60 -34.90
C SER A 194 -10.74 -5.23 -34.63
N GLU A 195 -10.95 -4.44 -35.68
CA GLU A 195 -11.61 -3.12 -35.59
C GLU A 195 -13.07 -3.20 -35.15
N GLU A 196 -13.68 -4.39 -35.20
CA GLU A 196 -15.05 -4.65 -34.71
C GLU A 196 -15.12 -4.79 -33.18
N ASN A 197 -13.99 -4.85 -32.48
CA ASN A 197 -13.91 -4.94 -31.02
C ASN A 197 -13.36 -3.65 -30.41
N LEU A 198 -13.74 -3.35 -29.17
CA LEU A 198 -13.17 -2.25 -28.39
C LEU A 198 -12.08 -2.76 -27.47
N TYR A 199 -10.90 -2.12 -27.48
CA TYR A 199 -9.78 -2.46 -26.60
C TYR A 199 -9.55 -1.36 -25.58
N ILE A 200 -9.54 -1.71 -24.29
CA ILE A 200 -9.34 -0.77 -23.18
C ILE A 200 -8.14 -1.23 -22.36
N PHE A 201 -7.12 -0.40 -22.25
CA PHE A 201 -5.94 -0.69 -21.44
C PHE A 201 -5.98 0.08 -20.13
N VAL A 202 -5.83 -0.60 -18.99
CA VAL A 202 -6.07 -0.02 -17.66
C VAL A 202 -4.84 0.63 -17.00
N GLY A 203 -3.73 0.79 -17.72
CA GLY A 203 -2.56 1.57 -17.30
C GLY A 203 -1.28 0.75 -17.14
N ASP A 204 -0.23 1.39 -16.63
CA ASP A 204 1.08 0.79 -16.34
C ASP A 204 1.67 0.05 -17.55
N TYR A 205 1.88 0.82 -18.63
CA TYR A 205 2.39 0.32 -19.90
C TYR A 205 3.87 -0.01 -19.84
N PHE A 206 4.61 0.85 -19.14
CA PHE A 206 6.06 0.83 -19.05
C PHE A 206 6.52 0.50 -17.62
N ASP A 207 7.85 0.54 -17.44
CA ASP A 207 8.54 0.21 -16.19
C ASP A 207 8.55 -1.31 -15.88
N ARG A 208 9.53 -1.75 -15.10
CA ARG A 208 9.80 -3.13 -14.65
C ARG A 208 10.19 -4.13 -15.73
N GLY A 209 9.38 -4.45 -16.73
CA GLY A 209 9.68 -5.52 -17.68
C GLY A 209 10.85 -5.21 -18.63
N ILE A 210 11.30 -6.23 -19.37
CA ILE A 210 12.52 -6.17 -20.19
C ILE A 210 12.31 -5.83 -21.67
N GLN A 211 11.06 -5.75 -22.14
CA GLN A 211 10.74 -5.55 -23.55
C GLN A 211 10.19 -4.13 -23.79
N ALA A 212 10.82 -3.12 -23.17
CA ALA A 212 10.35 -1.73 -23.25
C ALA A 212 10.39 -1.16 -24.67
N VAL A 213 11.35 -1.57 -25.49
CA VAL A 213 11.48 -1.13 -26.90
C VAL A 213 10.31 -1.64 -27.73
N GLU A 214 10.00 -2.94 -27.63
CA GLU A 214 8.88 -3.57 -28.33
C GLU A 214 7.56 -3.01 -27.83
N THR A 215 7.40 -2.87 -26.51
CA THR A 215 6.19 -2.29 -25.92
C THR A 215 5.99 -0.86 -26.41
N PHE A 216 7.04 -0.04 -26.47
CA PHE A 216 6.96 1.32 -27.00
C PHE A 216 6.48 1.36 -28.45
N LYS A 217 6.99 0.47 -29.32
CA LYS A 217 6.53 0.35 -30.72
C LYS A 217 5.05 -0.05 -30.80
N ILE A 218 4.63 -1.05 -30.02
CA ILE A 218 3.23 -1.50 -29.96
C ILE A 218 2.32 -0.36 -29.50
N MET A 219 2.70 0.34 -28.43
CA MET A 219 1.92 1.47 -27.92
C MET A 219 1.79 2.60 -28.95
N LEU A 220 2.83 2.88 -29.73
CA LEU A 220 2.76 3.89 -30.80
C LEU A 220 1.80 3.50 -31.93
N ASP A 221 1.74 2.21 -32.32
CA ASP A 221 0.78 1.73 -33.32
C ASP A 221 -0.66 1.80 -32.80
N LEU A 222 -0.89 1.34 -31.56
CA LEU A 222 -2.20 1.34 -30.91
C LEU A 222 -2.79 2.75 -30.77
N LEU A 223 -1.97 3.80 -30.67
CA LEU A 223 -2.44 5.19 -30.59
C LEU A 223 -3.22 5.64 -31.83
N GLU A 224 -2.92 5.07 -32.99
CA GLU A 224 -3.56 5.41 -34.27
C GLU A 224 -4.89 4.68 -34.47
N LYS A 225 -5.23 3.72 -33.59
CA LYS A 225 -6.45 2.93 -33.69
C LYS A 225 -7.64 3.62 -32.99
N PRO A 226 -8.79 3.81 -33.66
CA PRO A 226 -9.93 4.52 -33.09
C PRO A 226 -10.66 3.70 -32.02
N ASN A 227 -10.58 2.37 -32.08
CA ASN A 227 -11.17 1.40 -31.17
C ASN A 227 -10.24 1.05 -29.99
N VAL A 228 -9.27 1.90 -29.66
CA VAL A 228 -8.35 1.73 -28.53
C VAL A 228 -8.49 2.88 -27.54
N ILE A 229 -8.74 2.53 -26.28
CA ILE A 229 -8.78 3.44 -25.15
C ILE A 229 -7.62 3.15 -24.21
N LEU A 230 -6.85 4.18 -23.87
CA LEU A 230 -5.72 4.09 -22.96
C LEU A 230 -6.01 4.84 -21.66
N ILE A 231 -5.87 4.17 -20.51
CA ILE A 231 -6.05 4.74 -19.18
C ILE A 231 -4.68 5.02 -18.55
N GLU A 232 -4.58 6.12 -17.80
CA GLU A 232 -3.35 6.55 -17.12
C GLU A 232 -3.07 5.65 -15.91
N GLY A 233 -1.91 4.98 -15.91
CA GLY A 233 -1.39 4.25 -14.76
C GLY A 233 -0.54 5.12 -13.83
N ASN A 234 -0.18 4.58 -12.66
CA ASN A 234 0.63 5.32 -11.71
C ASN A 234 2.07 5.48 -12.21
N HIS A 235 2.58 4.53 -13.01
CA HIS A 235 3.92 4.65 -13.60
C HIS A 235 3.98 5.75 -14.68
N GLU A 236 2.92 5.92 -15.47
CA GLU A 236 2.83 7.04 -16.42
C GLU A 236 2.78 8.39 -15.69
N ASN A 237 2.06 8.46 -14.56
CA ASN A 237 1.94 9.67 -13.76
C ASN A 237 3.25 10.02 -13.01
N ASP A 238 3.91 9.03 -12.40
CA ASP A 238 5.05 9.25 -11.50
C ASP A 238 6.40 9.33 -12.23
N SER A 239 6.51 8.76 -13.44
CA SER A 239 7.77 8.72 -14.21
C SER A 239 7.66 9.32 -15.61
N VAL A 240 6.75 8.82 -16.46
CA VAL A 240 6.67 9.27 -17.87
C VAL A 240 6.36 10.77 -17.95
N LYS A 241 5.34 11.24 -17.20
CA LYS A 241 4.99 12.68 -17.09
C LYS A 241 6.19 13.55 -16.72
N LYS A 242 6.95 13.13 -15.71
CA LYS A 242 8.10 13.89 -15.20
C LYS A 242 9.20 13.98 -16.25
N PHE A 243 9.52 12.85 -16.88
CA PHE A 243 10.52 12.80 -17.94
C PHE A 243 10.17 13.72 -19.12
N ILE A 244 8.93 13.65 -19.65
CA ILE A 244 8.54 14.51 -20.78
C ILE A 244 8.51 16.00 -20.44
N ASN A 245 8.36 16.35 -19.15
CA ASN A 245 8.37 17.71 -18.63
C ASN A 245 9.76 18.20 -18.19
N ASN A 246 10.83 17.41 -18.43
CA ASN A 246 12.20 17.71 -17.98
C ASN A 246 12.36 17.81 -16.46
N GLU A 247 11.59 17.04 -15.69
CA GLU A 247 11.78 16.91 -14.25
C GLU A 247 12.75 15.76 -13.94
N GLU A 248 13.75 15.99 -13.09
CA GLU A 248 14.79 15.01 -12.75
C GLU A 248 14.33 13.89 -11.77
N LYS A 249 13.08 13.93 -11.29
CA LYS A 249 12.59 13.08 -10.18
C LYS A 249 11.67 11.92 -10.62
N TYR A 250 11.98 11.26 -11.74
CA TYR A 250 11.34 9.99 -12.11
C TYR A 250 11.98 8.78 -11.39
N THR A 251 11.33 7.61 -11.44
CA THR A 251 11.81 6.42 -10.71
C THR A 251 13.07 5.83 -11.34
N LYS A 252 13.96 5.25 -10.51
CA LYS A 252 15.13 4.50 -10.96
C LYS A 252 14.75 3.30 -11.83
N SER A 253 13.63 2.65 -11.50
CA SER A 253 13.09 1.54 -12.28
C SER A 253 12.73 1.97 -13.70
N PHE A 254 12.06 3.11 -13.87
CA PHE A 254 11.75 3.66 -15.20
C PHE A 254 13.01 3.99 -15.99
N ASP A 255 14.02 4.59 -15.35
CA ASP A 255 15.31 4.87 -15.99
C ASP A 255 15.93 3.57 -16.52
N GLU A 256 16.11 2.59 -15.66
CA GLU A 256 16.86 1.36 -15.97
C GLU A 256 16.12 0.41 -16.91
N THR A 257 14.80 0.29 -16.77
CA THR A 257 13.99 -0.71 -17.50
C THR A 257 13.28 -0.14 -18.72
N THR A 258 13.08 1.19 -18.80
CA THR A 258 12.39 1.83 -19.92
C THR A 258 13.29 2.80 -20.67
N LEU A 259 13.84 3.82 -20.00
CA LEU A 259 14.58 4.88 -20.68
C LEU A 259 15.91 4.40 -21.29
N GLN A 260 16.73 3.69 -20.51
CA GLN A 260 18.03 3.20 -21.00
C GLN A 260 17.90 2.21 -22.16
N PRO A 261 16.96 1.23 -22.16
CA PRO A 261 16.70 0.40 -23.33
C PRO A 261 16.26 1.21 -24.56
N LEU A 262 15.37 2.20 -24.39
CA LEU A 262 14.95 3.05 -25.50
C LEU A 262 16.10 3.89 -26.07
N LEU A 263 16.99 4.42 -25.22
CA LEU A 263 18.15 5.21 -25.63
C LEU A 263 19.21 4.41 -26.39
N LYS A 264 19.22 3.08 -26.28
CA LYS A 264 20.09 2.22 -27.09
C LYS A 264 19.63 2.13 -28.54
N GLU A 265 18.32 2.30 -28.78
CA GLU A 265 17.68 2.07 -30.08
C GLU A 265 17.25 3.37 -30.78
N PHE A 266 16.96 4.42 -30.01
CA PHE A 266 16.37 5.65 -30.51
C PHE A 266 17.04 6.91 -29.94
N GLU A 267 16.99 8.00 -30.70
CA GLU A 267 17.38 9.32 -30.20
C GLU A 267 16.42 9.84 -29.12
N LEU A 268 16.97 10.58 -28.16
CA LEU A 268 16.22 11.15 -27.02
C LEU A 268 14.98 11.94 -27.45
N GLU A 269 15.08 12.73 -28.53
CA GLU A 269 13.98 13.57 -29.01
C GLU A 269 12.81 12.73 -29.57
N TYR A 270 13.13 11.61 -30.24
CA TYR A 270 12.12 10.67 -30.73
C TYR A 270 11.40 9.99 -29.57
N ILE A 271 12.14 9.51 -28.57
CA ILE A 271 11.60 8.89 -27.36
C ILE A 271 10.65 9.86 -26.64
N LYS A 272 11.14 11.08 -26.39
CA LYS A 272 10.38 12.11 -25.69
C LYS A 272 9.11 12.49 -26.45
N THR A 273 9.20 12.62 -27.77
CA THR A 273 8.04 12.90 -28.62
C THR A 273 7.03 11.76 -28.60
N GLY A 274 7.47 10.51 -28.71
CA GLY A 274 6.59 9.34 -28.64
C GLY A 274 5.90 9.18 -27.29
N LEU A 275 6.65 9.24 -26.18
CA LEU A 275 6.08 9.19 -24.83
C LEU A 275 5.10 10.34 -24.57
N LYS A 276 5.39 11.54 -25.11
CA LYS A 276 4.47 12.69 -25.03
C LYS A 276 3.19 12.47 -25.82
N LYS A 277 3.23 11.81 -26.98
CA LYS A 277 2.04 11.41 -27.74
C LYS A 277 1.19 10.42 -26.95
N ILE A 278 1.80 9.37 -26.39
CA ILE A 278 1.13 8.38 -25.54
C ILE A 278 0.47 9.07 -24.35
N TYR A 279 1.25 9.82 -23.56
CA TYR A 279 0.77 10.45 -22.33
C TYR A 279 -0.39 11.44 -22.54
N LYS A 280 -0.43 12.12 -23.69
CA LYS A 280 -1.52 13.03 -24.06
C LYS A 280 -2.83 12.30 -24.40
N ARG A 281 -2.77 11.05 -24.84
CA ARG A 281 -3.95 10.23 -25.17
C ARG A 281 -4.52 9.47 -23.97
N LEU A 282 -3.76 9.36 -22.88
CA LEU A 282 -4.21 8.71 -21.65
C LEU A 282 -5.40 9.43 -21.02
N ARG A 283 -6.43 8.65 -20.68
CA ARG A 283 -7.62 9.07 -19.93
C ARG A 283 -7.45 8.68 -18.47
N GLN A 284 -8.07 9.42 -17.56
CA GLN A 284 -8.00 9.14 -16.12
C GLN A 284 -8.82 7.90 -15.74
N CYS A 285 -9.90 7.66 -16.49
CA CYS A 285 -10.76 6.49 -16.42
C CYS A 285 -11.62 6.45 -17.71
N PHE A 286 -12.39 5.38 -17.90
CA PHE A 286 -13.34 5.25 -18.99
C PHE A 286 -14.62 4.58 -18.52
N THR A 287 -15.77 5.22 -18.77
CA THR A 287 -17.10 4.74 -18.42
C THR A 287 -17.88 4.43 -19.69
N PHE A 288 -18.47 3.25 -19.76
CA PHE A 288 -19.24 2.84 -20.92
C PHE A 288 -20.44 1.95 -20.55
N GLU A 289 -21.41 1.88 -21.45
CA GLU A 289 -22.52 0.95 -21.42
C GLU A 289 -22.38 -0.02 -22.59
N PHE A 290 -22.50 -1.30 -22.31
CA PHE A 290 -22.46 -2.35 -23.30
C PHE A 290 -23.47 -3.43 -22.96
N ARG A 291 -24.36 -3.75 -23.91
CA ARG A 291 -25.40 -4.77 -23.76
C ARG A 291 -26.22 -4.61 -22.47
N GLY A 292 -26.59 -3.36 -22.14
CA GLY A 292 -27.42 -3.00 -20.99
C GLY A 292 -26.71 -3.01 -19.62
N LYS A 293 -25.38 -3.22 -19.59
CA LYS A 293 -24.57 -3.15 -18.37
C LYS A 293 -23.61 -1.96 -18.42
N LYS A 294 -23.42 -1.28 -17.30
CA LYS A 294 -22.49 -0.16 -17.17
C LYS A 294 -21.17 -0.61 -16.59
N PHE A 295 -20.07 -0.09 -17.12
CA PHE A 295 -18.72 -0.42 -16.72
C PHE A 295 -17.89 0.83 -16.44
N LEU A 296 -17.06 0.77 -15.39
CA LEU A 296 -16.08 1.79 -15.03
C LEU A 296 -14.69 1.16 -15.03
N CYS A 297 -13.85 1.60 -15.97
CA CYS A 297 -12.45 1.23 -16.03
C CYS A 297 -11.60 2.32 -15.36
N THR A 298 -10.81 1.95 -14.36
CA THR A 298 -9.81 2.81 -13.70
C THR A 298 -8.49 2.06 -13.59
N HIS A 299 -7.40 2.71 -13.19
CA HIS A 299 -6.17 1.98 -12.90
C HIS A 299 -6.16 1.44 -11.47
N GLY A 300 -6.45 2.30 -10.48
CA GLY A 300 -6.26 2.01 -9.05
C GLY A 300 -7.46 1.42 -8.31
N GLY A 301 -8.65 1.40 -8.92
CA GLY A 301 -9.90 0.99 -8.28
C GLY A 301 -10.43 1.99 -7.25
N LEU A 302 -11.75 2.12 -7.21
CA LEU A 302 -12.49 2.95 -6.26
C LEU A 302 -13.30 2.08 -5.30
N PRO A 303 -13.67 2.61 -4.12
CA PRO A 303 -14.52 1.89 -3.17
C PRO A 303 -16.02 2.06 -3.48
N LEU A 304 -16.41 3.09 -4.22
CA LEU A 304 -17.76 3.39 -4.69
C LEU A 304 -17.70 4.38 -5.86
N VAL A 305 -18.84 4.65 -6.52
CA VAL A 305 -18.91 5.59 -7.65
C VAL A 305 -19.84 6.76 -7.31
N PRO A 306 -19.30 7.88 -6.79
CA PRO A 306 -20.09 9.09 -6.53
C PRO A 306 -20.21 9.90 -7.83
N LYS A 307 -20.64 11.16 -7.76
CA LYS A 307 -20.44 12.12 -8.85
C LYS A 307 -18.94 12.18 -9.17
N LEU A 308 -18.53 11.49 -10.23
CA LEU A 308 -17.14 11.11 -10.39
C LEU A 308 -16.23 12.33 -10.67
N ALA A 309 -16.78 13.48 -11.11
CA ALA A 309 -16.00 14.73 -11.20
C ALA A 309 -15.40 15.15 -9.86
N LEU A 310 -16.06 14.81 -8.77
CA LEU A 310 -15.64 15.13 -7.42
C LEU A 310 -14.56 14.17 -6.87
N VAL A 311 -14.25 13.09 -7.60
CA VAL A 311 -13.16 12.16 -7.26
C VAL A 311 -11.89 12.63 -7.94
N SER A 312 -10.79 12.71 -7.21
CA SER A 312 -9.53 13.17 -7.78
C SER A 312 -8.98 12.16 -8.79
N ALA A 313 -8.34 12.63 -9.87
CA ALA A 313 -7.68 11.70 -10.80
C ALA A 313 -6.62 10.84 -10.08
N LYS A 314 -5.97 11.39 -9.04
CA LYS A 314 -5.02 10.67 -8.21
C LYS A 314 -5.63 9.45 -7.51
N GLU A 315 -6.87 9.53 -7.04
CA GLU A 315 -7.58 8.38 -6.46
C GLU A 315 -7.91 7.33 -7.52
N MET A 316 -8.32 7.74 -8.72
CA MET A 316 -8.57 6.80 -9.84
C MET A 316 -7.30 6.10 -10.32
N ILE A 317 -6.16 6.78 -10.25
CA ILE A 317 -4.86 6.28 -10.71
C ILE A 317 -4.21 5.43 -9.60
N LYS A 318 -3.99 5.99 -8.40
CA LYS A 318 -3.25 5.30 -7.32
C LYS A 318 -4.13 4.41 -6.44
N GLY A 319 -5.44 4.50 -6.60
CA GLY A 319 -6.46 3.83 -5.80
C GLY A 319 -6.69 4.48 -4.44
N VAL A 320 -7.76 4.07 -3.75
CA VAL A 320 -8.14 4.57 -2.40
C VAL A 320 -7.77 3.57 -1.32
N GLY A 321 -7.23 4.03 -0.18
CA GLY A 321 -6.82 3.16 0.93
C GLY A 321 -5.41 2.58 0.78
N ARG A 322 -5.10 1.53 1.55
CA ARG A 322 -3.80 0.82 1.50
C ARG A 322 -3.82 -0.26 0.41
N TYR A 323 -2.64 -0.74 0.00
CA TYR A 323 -2.51 -1.84 -0.98
C TYR A 323 -3.25 -3.12 -0.57
N GLU A 324 -3.39 -3.36 0.74
CA GLU A 324 -4.07 -4.55 1.28
C GLU A 324 -5.59 -4.36 1.45
N THR A 325 -6.13 -3.21 1.06
CA THR A 325 -7.58 -2.98 1.13
C THR A 325 -8.24 -3.87 0.08
N GLU A 326 -9.12 -4.79 0.47
CA GLU A 326 -9.89 -5.65 -0.46
C GLU A 326 -10.90 -4.82 -1.26
N ILE A 327 -10.41 -4.00 -2.19
CA ILE A 327 -11.20 -2.99 -2.91
C ILE A 327 -12.33 -3.65 -3.72
N GLY A 328 -12.11 -4.87 -4.22
CA GLY A 328 -13.12 -5.63 -4.94
C GLY A 328 -14.34 -5.96 -4.06
N GLU A 329 -14.10 -6.43 -2.84
CA GLU A 329 -15.18 -6.72 -1.88
C GLU A 329 -15.86 -5.43 -1.39
N VAL A 330 -15.08 -4.41 -1.04
CA VAL A 330 -15.61 -3.10 -0.60
C VAL A 330 -16.51 -2.48 -1.67
N TYR A 331 -16.06 -2.50 -2.93
CA TYR A 331 -16.85 -2.00 -4.06
C TYR A 331 -18.13 -2.79 -4.25
N SER A 332 -18.06 -4.13 -4.18
CA SER A 332 -19.22 -5.01 -4.36
C SER A 332 -20.26 -4.81 -3.26
N GLU A 333 -19.83 -4.59 -2.01
CA GLU A 333 -20.74 -4.24 -0.91
C GLU A 333 -21.42 -2.87 -1.13
N ASN A 334 -20.69 -1.88 -1.63
CA ASN A 334 -21.25 -0.57 -1.93
C ASN A 334 -22.14 -0.57 -3.18
N TYR A 335 -21.85 -1.43 -4.16
CA TYR A 335 -22.70 -1.66 -5.33
C TYR A 335 -24.07 -2.17 -4.89
N LYS A 336 -24.12 -3.18 -4.01
CA LYS A 336 -25.37 -3.72 -3.45
C LYS A 336 -26.16 -2.69 -2.64
N LYS A 337 -25.51 -1.64 -2.13
CA LYS A 337 -26.14 -0.51 -1.44
C LYS A 337 -26.61 0.61 -2.38
N GLY A 338 -26.44 0.45 -3.70
CA GLY A 338 -26.80 1.47 -4.70
C GLY A 338 -25.83 2.67 -4.75
N LEU A 339 -24.63 2.55 -4.17
CA LEU A 339 -23.66 3.65 -4.08
C LEU A 339 -22.69 3.70 -5.28
N CYS A 340 -22.86 2.82 -6.26
CA CYS A 340 -21.96 2.68 -7.41
C CYS A 340 -22.61 3.09 -8.75
N GLN A 341 -23.79 3.73 -8.74
CA GLN A 341 -24.51 4.14 -9.97
C GLN A 341 -24.61 3.01 -11.02
N ASP A 342 -24.76 1.77 -10.55
CA ASP A 342 -24.84 0.54 -11.35
C ASP A 342 -23.61 0.22 -12.22
N PHE A 343 -22.45 0.85 -11.95
CA PHE A 343 -21.22 0.54 -12.65
C PHE A 343 -20.56 -0.73 -12.11
N ILE A 344 -20.25 -1.68 -12.98
CA ILE A 344 -19.31 -2.77 -12.72
C ILE A 344 -17.90 -2.22 -12.89
N GLN A 345 -17.04 -2.42 -11.90
CA GLN A 345 -15.67 -1.89 -11.93
C GLN A 345 -14.70 -2.87 -12.56
N VAL A 346 -13.78 -2.37 -13.37
CA VAL A 346 -12.59 -3.10 -13.83
C VAL A 346 -11.36 -2.22 -13.58
N HIS A 347 -10.32 -2.78 -12.97
CA HIS A 347 -9.10 -2.04 -12.65
C HIS A 347 -7.85 -2.89 -12.77
N GLY A 348 -6.67 -2.28 -12.91
CA GLY A 348 -5.38 -2.98 -12.97
C GLY A 348 -4.80 -3.17 -11.57
N HIS A 349 -3.91 -2.25 -11.19
CA HIS A 349 -3.19 -2.06 -9.94
C HIS A 349 -3.67 -2.82 -8.67
N ARG A 350 -2.68 -3.16 -7.82
CA ARG A 350 -2.74 -3.65 -6.41
C ARG A 350 -2.87 -5.16 -6.21
N GLY A 351 -3.23 -5.94 -7.22
CA GLY A 351 -3.18 -7.42 -7.16
C GLY A 351 -4.07 -8.00 -6.06
N ILE A 352 -5.28 -7.42 -5.94
CA ILE A 352 -6.30 -7.78 -4.95
C ILE A 352 -7.27 -8.80 -5.59
N ASN A 353 -7.99 -9.56 -4.76
CA ASN A 353 -9.01 -10.47 -5.25
C ASN A 353 -10.19 -9.71 -5.91
N ASP A 354 -10.80 -10.36 -6.90
CA ASP A 354 -12.04 -9.86 -7.50
C ASP A 354 -13.16 -9.83 -6.45
N GLY A 355 -14.07 -8.87 -6.61
CA GLY A 355 -15.41 -8.91 -6.02
C GLY A 355 -16.46 -9.23 -7.08
N GLU A 356 -17.70 -9.44 -6.63
CA GLU A 356 -18.84 -9.75 -7.51
C GLU A 356 -19.08 -8.68 -8.60
N TYR A 357 -18.79 -7.41 -8.30
CA TYR A 357 -18.97 -6.28 -9.23
C TYR A 357 -17.68 -5.49 -9.47
N SER A 358 -16.52 -6.07 -9.17
CA SER A 358 -15.23 -5.39 -9.32
C SER A 358 -14.12 -6.38 -9.67
N TYR A 359 -13.53 -6.22 -10.86
CA TYR A 359 -12.51 -7.13 -11.39
C TYR A 359 -11.13 -6.48 -11.41
N CYS A 360 -10.12 -7.17 -10.86
CA CYS A 360 -8.73 -6.75 -10.78
C CYS A 360 -7.87 -7.45 -11.85
N LEU A 361 -7.22 -6.68 -12.71
CA LEU A 361 -6.39 -7.13 -13.84
C LEU A 361 -4.88 -6.99 -13.58
N GLU A 362 -4.46 -6.66 -12.35
CA GLU A 362 -3.07 -6.86 -11.93
C GLU A 362 -2.78 -8.37 -11.79
N GLY A 363 -1.86 -8.84 -12.60
CA GLY A 363 -1.46 -10.24 -12.70
C GLY A 363 0.05 -10.46 -12.61
N ARG A 364 0.83 -9.45 -12.23
CA ARG A 364 2.29 -9.53 -12.00
C ARG A 364 3.05 -10.06 -13.21
N VAL A 365 2.63 -9.65 -14.40
CA VAL A 365 3.19 -10.08 -15.69
C VAL A 365 4.70 -9.88 -15.78
N GLU A 366 5.23 -8.85 -15.12
CA GLU A 366 6.67 -8.54 -15.08
C GLU A 366 7.51 -9.56 -14.30
N PHE A 367 6.86 -10.38 -13.48
CA PHE A 367 7.47 -11.44 -12.68
C PHE A 367 7.22 -12.85 -13.24
N GLY A 368 6.69 -12.95 -14.46
CA GLY A 368 6.45 -14.24 -15.11
C GLY A 368 5.11 -14.90 -14.76
N GLU A 369 4.22 -14.18 -14.08
CA GLU A 369 2.82 -14.57 -13.90
C GLU A 369 2.03 -14.25 -15.19
N GLU A 370 0.86 -13.62 -15.11
CA GLU A 370 -0.07 -13.51 -16.24
C GLU A 370 -0.41 -12.05 -16.58
N LEU A 371 -0.47 -11.73 -17.87
CA LEU A 371 -1.21 -10.55 -18.34
C LEU A 371 -2.69 -10.89 -18.30
N LYS A 372 -3.42 -10.32 -17.32
CA LYS A 372 -4.85 -10.55 -17.17
C LYS A 372 -5.65 -9.72 -18.17
N VAL A 373 -6.67 -10.37 -18.74
CA VAL A 373 -7.59 -9.78 -19.70
C VAL A 373 -9.01 -10.10 -19.27
N LEU A 374 -9.91 -9.14 -19.40
CA LEU A 374 -11.34 -9.32 -19.22
C LEU A 374 -12.05 -9.04 -20.53
N THR A 375 -12.77 -10.03 -21.04
CA THR A 375 -13.57 -9.94 -22.26
C THR A 375 -15.04 -9.91 -21.91
N ILE A 376 -15.75 -8.96 -22.50
CA ILE A 376 -17.21 -8.88 -22.46
C ILE A 376 -17.69 -9.26 -23.85
N ASP A 377 -18.36 -10.41 -23.96
CA ASP A 377 -18.85 -10.91 -25.24
C ASP A 377 -20.12 -10.19 -25.71
N ASN A 378 -20.58 -10.52 -26.92
CA ASN A 378 -21.72 -9.85 -27.54
C ASN A 378 -23.05 -10.09 -26.80
N ASP A 379 -23.13 -11.14 -25.98
CA ASP A 379 -24.30 -11.46 -25.15
C ASP A 379 -24.21 -10.79 -23.76
N GLY A 380 -23.10 -10.08 -23.49
CA GLY A 380 -22.83 -9.38 -22.23
C GLY A 380 -22.27 -10.28 -21.14
N ASN A 381 -21.78 -11.48 -21.45
CA ASN A 381 -21.08 -12.34 -20.51
C ASN A 381 -19.67 -11.82 -20.27
N ILE A 382 -19.20 -11.94 -19.02
CA ILE A 382 -17.89 -11.48 -18.60
C ILE A 382 -17.00 -12.71 -18.41
N GLU A 383 -15.92 -12.78 -19.17
CA GLU A 383 -14.89 -13.81 -19.05
C GLU A 383 -13.56 -13.15 -18.69
N LYS A 384 -12.85 -13.70 -17.71
CA LYS A 384 -11.52 -13.25 -17.31
C LYS A 384 -10.51 -14.34 -17.59
N SER A 385 -9.47 -14.02 -18.33
CA SER A 385 -8.39 -14.92 -18.71
C SER A 385 -7.01 -14.31 -18.38
N GLY A 386 -5.97 -15.12 -18.46
CA GLY A 386 -4.58 -14.72 -18.23
C GLY A 386 -3.67 -15.29 -19.29
N ILE A 387 -2.75 -14.48 -19.80
CA ILE A 387 -1.68 -14.92 -20.70
C ILE A 387 -0.38 -14.96 -19.91
N LYS A 388 0.13 -16.17 -19.70
CA LYS A 388 1.40 -16.37 -18.99
C LYS A 388 2.55 -15.67 -19.71
N ASN A 389 3.43 -15.03 -18.94
CA ASN A 389 4.66 -14.45 -19.46
C ASN A 389 5.87 -15.36 -19.25
N ASP A 390 6.38 -15.96 -20.31
CA ASP A 390 7.64 -16.71 -20.26
C ASP A 390 8.87 -15.83 -20.59
N VAL A 391 8.66 -14.59 -21.06
CA VAL A 391 9.70 -13.61 -21.41
C VAL A 391 9.72 -12.50 -20.37
N TYR A 392 10.31 -12.83 -19.23
CA TYR A 392 10.57 -11.90 -18.13
C TYR A 392 12.01 -12.06 -17.68
N ASN A 393 12.52 -11.04 -17.00
CA ASN A 393 13.81 -11.19 -16.37
C ASN A 393 13.62 -11.97 -15.07
N ARG A 394 14.07 -13.22 -15.08
CA ARG A 394 14.10 -14.11 -13.91
C ARG A 394 14.92 -13.52 -12.74
N GLY A 395 15.77 -12.54 -13.00
CA GLY A 395 16.50 -11.74 -12.01
C GLY A 395 15.91 -10.34 -11.73
N LEU A 396 14.73 -9.98 -12.26
CA LEU A 396 14.05 -8.70 -11.98
C LEU A 396 13.38 -8.79 -10.61
N ILE A 397 14.22 -8.63 -9.60
CA ILE A 397 13.90 -8.39 -8.21
C ILE A 397 14.21 -6.92 -7.95
N ILE A 398 13.53 -6.24 -7.02
CA ILE A 398 13.77 -4.84 -6.65
C ILE A 398 15.29 -4.58 -6.46
N THR A 399 15.96 -4.06 -7.49
CA THR A 399 17.41 -3.86 -7.56
C THR A 399 17.77 -2.48 -7.03
N THR A 400 18.01 -2.41 -5.72
CA THR A 400 18.85 -1.35 -5.15
C THR A 400 20.32 -1.70 -5.39
N ARG A 401 21.17 -0.68 -5.64
CA ARG A 401 22.61 -0.80 -5.98
C ARG A 401 23.43 -1.68 -5.00
N ASP A 402 22.94 -1.92 -3.78
CA ASP A 402 23.57 -2.76 -2.75
C ASP A 402 23.56 -4.28 -3.03
N ASN A 403 22.71 -4.80 -3.92
CA ASN A 403 22.57 -6.26 -4.07
C ASN A 403 23.62 -6.92 -4.99
N SER A 404 24.37 -6.15 -5.78
CA SER A 404 25.32 -6.70 -6.76
C SER A 404 26.48 -7.47 -6.11
N GLU A 405 26.98 -7.02 -4.96
CA GLU A 405 28.02 -7.73 -4.20
C GLU A 405 27.46 -8.98 -3.51
N LYS A 406 26.23 -8.92 -3.01
CA LYS A 406 25.55 -10.04 -2.37
C LYS A 406 25.32 -11.21 -3.34
N ILE A 407 24.90 -10.91 -4.57
CA ILE A 407 24.70 -11.91 -5.64
C ILE A 407 26.04 -12.48 -6.13
N LYS A 408 27.08 -11.64 -6.23
CA LYS A 408 28.42 -12.13 -6.58
C LYS A 408 29.03 -13.03 -5.49
N LYS A 409 28.71 -12.77 -4.22
CA LYS A 409 29.27 -13.50 -3.08
C LYS A 409 28.55 -14.83 -2.83
N PHE A 410 27.25 -14.89 -3.07
CA PHE A 410 26.41 -16.05 -2.75
C PHE A 410 25.67 -16.50 -4.01
N GLN A 411 26.00 -17.70 -4.49
CA GLN A 411 25.36 -18.35 -5.62
C GLN A 411 25.25 -19.84 -5.31
N THR A 412 24.08 -20.41 -5.57
CA THR A 412 23.77 -21.83 -5.35
C THR A 412 23.28 -22.47 -6.66
N GLU A 413 23.19 -23.79 -6.72
CA GLU A 413 22.56 -24.51 -7.85
C GLU A 413 21.03 -24.33 -7.88
N ASN A 414 20.41 -23.94 -6.76
CA ASN A 414 18.96 -23.77 -6.65
C ASN A 414 18.51 -22.35 -7.05
N GLU A 415 17.75 -22.25 -8.15
CA GLU A 415 17.26 -20.98 -8.70
C GLU A 415 16.39 -20.19 -7.70
N LEU A 416 15.46 -20.85 -6.98
CA LEU A 416 14.59 -20.20 -5.99
C LEU A 416 15.39 -19.64 -4.80
N ILE A 417 16.43 -20.35 -4.37
CA ILE A 417 17.33 -19.84 -3.33
C ILE A 417 18.12 -18.63 -3.84
N ASN A 418 18.56 -18.65 -5.10
CA ASN A 418 19.23 -17.50 -5.72
C ASN A 418 18.30 -16.28 -5.83
N GLU A 419 17.00 -16.48 -6.07
CA GLU A 419 16.01 -15.41 -6.00
C GLU A 419 15.89 -14.82 -4.59
N MET A 420 15.84 -15.68 -3.56
CA MET A 420 15.84 -15.24 -2.17
C MET A 420 17.14 -14.49 -1.80
N ILE A 421 18.29 -14.92 -2.33
CA ILE A 421 19.57 -14.22 -2.17
C ILE A 421 19.54 -12.85 -2.86
N ALA A 422 18.94 -12.73 -4.04
CA ALA A 422 18.85 -11.47 -4.77
C ALA A 422 17.85 -10.47 -4.14
N SER A 423 16.98 -10.92 -3.23
CA SER A 423 16.03 -10.04 -2.54
C SER A 423 16.68 -9.03 -1.60
N SER A 424 16.34 -7.74 -1.78
CA SER A 424 16.71 -6.63 -0.88
C SER A 424 16.01 -6.69 0.48
N PHE A 425 15.00 -7.55 0.63
CA PHE A 425 14.26 -7.76 1.88
C PHE A 425 14.75 -8.96 2.69
N ILE A 426 15.74 -9.71 2.18
CA ILE A 426 16.31 -10.88 2.82
C ILE A 426 17.79 -10.60 3.11
N ASN A 427 18.23 -10.88 4.32
CA ASN A 427 19.65 -10.90 4.67
C ASN A 427 20.18 -12.32 4.46
N VAL A 428 21.36 -12.40 3.83
CA VAL A 428 22.10 -13.65 3.66
C VAL A 428 23.34 -13.59 4.54
N LYS A 429 23.59 -14.66 5.30
CA LYS A 429 24.79 -14.78 6.12
C LYS A 429 25.42 -16.14 5.92
N GLU A 430 26.72 -16.12 5.72
CA GLU A 430 27.57 -17.30 5.76
C GLU A 430 27.56 -17.88 7.18
N CYS A 431 27.46 -19.20 7.25
CA CYS A 431 27.37 -19.96 8.49
C CYS A 431 28.34 -21.14 8.41
N ASP A 432 28.57 -21.78 9.55
CA ASP A 432 29.41 -22.98 9.62
C ASP A 432 28.75 -24.15 8.86
N TYR A 433 29.48 -25.25 8.67
CA TYR A 433 29.00 -26.47 8.00
C TYR A 433 28.59 -26.28 6.52
N ASN A 434 29.27 -25.38 5.81
CA ASN A 434 28.94 -25.01 4.42
C ASN A 434 27.50 -24.50 4.25
N LEU A 435 26.97 -23.80 5.25
CA LEU A 435 25.61 -23.27 5.20
C LEU A 435 25.58 -21.78 4.89
N ILE A 436 24.52 -21.34 4.23
CA ILE A 436 24.08 -19.94 4.23
C ILE A 436 22.69 -19.85 4.85
N SER A 437 22.46 -18.80 5.65
CA SER A 437 21.15 -18.52 6.21
C SER A 437 20.44 -17.41 5.44
N LEU A 438 19.13 -17.57 5.22
CA LEU A 438 18.28 -16.60 4.56
C LEU A 438 17.17 -16.14 5.51
N ASN A 439 17.20 -14.86 5.88
CA ASN A 439 16.26 -14.31 6.84
C ASN A 439 15.76 -12.93 6.43
N PHE A 440 14.45 -12.69 6.50
CA PHE A 440 13.88 -11.36 6.25
C PHE A 440 14.55 -10.30 7.13
N ASN A 441 14.82 -9.13 6.55
CA ASN A 441 15.49 -8.03 7.23
C ASN A 441 14.50 -7.14 7.99
N ARG A 442 15.03 -6.14 8.70
CA ARG A 442 14.22 -5.21 9.50
C ARG A 442 13.28 -4.36 8.64
N ASP A 443 13.69 -4.01 7.42
CA ASP A 443 12.86 -3.22 6.52
C ASP A 443 11.67 -4.01 6.00
N ALA A 444 11.87 -5.28 5.65
CA ALA A 444 10.79 -6.20 5.31
C ALA A 444 9.76 -6.26 6.45
N PHE A 445 10.25 -6.38 7.68
CA PHE A 445 9.42 -6.44 8.87
C PHE A 445 8.68 -5.12 9.16
N ASN A 446 9.41 -3.99 9.18
CA ASN A 446 8.88 -2.68 9.57
C ASN A 446 7.95 -2.09 8.52
N ARG A 447 8.29 -2.24 7.23
CA ARG A 447 7.50 -1.75 6.09
C ARG A 447 6.44 -2.75 5.64
N LYS A 448 6.28 -3.86 6.36
CA LYS A 448 5.32 -4.95 6.08
C LYS A 448 5.43 -5.51 4.65
N LYS A 449 6.65 -5.59 4.11
CA LYS A 449 6.92 -6.09 2.75
C LYS A 449 7.01 -7.61 2.75
N TRP A 450 5.83 -8.22 2.76
CA TRP A 450 5.65 -9.66 2.87
C TRP A 450 5.15 -10.26 1.55
N ASN A 451 6.02 -10.98 0.86
CA ASN A 451 5.70 -11.80 -0.31
C ASN A 451 6.03 -13.27 -0.01
N ASP A 452 5.83 -14.14 -0.99
CA ASP A 452 6.08 -15.58 -0.85
C ASP A 452 7.51 -15.87 -0.34
N LEU A 453 8.52 -15.23 -0.94
CA LEU A 453 9.93 -15.37 -0.54
C LEU A 453 10.20 -14.86 0.88
N THR A 454 9.72 -13.67 1.26
CA THR A 454 10.01 -13.09 2.58
C THR A 454 9.24 -13.78 3.71
N ILE A 455 8.13 -14.45 3.41
CA ILE A 455 7.41 -15.31 4.36
C ILE A 455 8.20 -16.60 4.61
N LYS A 456 8.82 -17.18 3.58
CA LYS A 456 9.69 -18.35 3.67
C LYS A 456 11.02 -18.05 4.36
N ALA A 457 11.57 -16.84 4.21
CA ALA A 457 12.85 -16.40 4.77
C ALA A 457 12.83 -16.18 6.31
N ARG A 458 12.57 -17.23 7.10
CA ARG A 458 12.58 -17.18 8.57
C ARG A 458 13.17 -18.47 9.11
N GLY A 459 14.37 -18.41 9.69
CA GLY A 459 15.02 -19.63 10.18
C GLY A 459 15.26 -20.64 9.06
N LEU A 460 15.72 -20.16 7.91
CA LEU A 460 16.02 -20.97 6.73
C LEU A 460 17.54 -21.01 6.54
N PHE A 461 18.09 -22.22 6.50
CA PHE A 461 19.50 -22.48 6.19
C PHE A 461 19.57 -23.51 5.08
N VAL A 462 20.41 -23.22 4.09
CA VAL A 462 20.61 -24.04 2.92
C VAL A 462 22.09 -24.33 2.77
N ASP A 463 22.40 -25.47 2.15
CA ASP A 463 23.75 -25.75 1.70
C ASP A 463 24.20 -24.67 0.71
N ARG A 464 25.45 -24.20 0.87
CA ARG A 464 25.98 -23.05 0.14
C ARG A 464 26.08 -23.32 -1.35
N ASP A 465 26.38 -24.54 -1.75
CA ASP A 465 26.68 -24.87 -3.14
C ASP A 465 25.42 -25.35 -3.85
N SER A 466 24.73 -26.36 -3.30
CA SER A 466 23.52 -26.94 -3.90
C SER A 466 22.25 -26.10 -3.70
N GLY A 467 22.18 -25.31 -2.62
CA GLY A 467 20.95 -24.62 -2.20
C GLY A 467 19.90 -25.56 -1.58
N GLU A 468 20.25 -26.80 -1.28
CA GLU A 468 19.36 -27.74 -0.58
C GLU A 468 19.03 -27.23 0.82
N VAL A 469 17.76 -27.31 1.23
CA VAL A 469 17.35 -26.90 2.58
C VAL A 469 17.89 -27.90 3.61
N LYS A 470 18.64 -27.39 4.59
CA LYS A 470 19.30 -28.20 5.63
C LYS A 470 18.77 -27.93 7.02
N ILE A 471 18.30 -26.70 7.27
CA ILE A 471 17.64 -26.32 8.52
C ILE A 471 16.46 -25.42 8.20
N ARG A 472 15.28 -25.74 8.76
CA ARG A 472 14.02 -25.07 8.42
C ARG A 472 13.18 -24.75 9.67
N SER A 473 12.71 -23.51 9.75
CA SER A 473 11.65 -23.08 10.66
C SER A 473 10.35 -22.76 9.90
N TYR A 474 9.31 -22.37 10.64
CA TYR A 474 7.99 -22.01 10.10
C TYR A 474 8.08 -20.91 9.03
N ASN A 475 7.16 -20.99 8.07
CA ASN A 475 6.75 -19.81 7.32
C ASN A 475 6.24 -18.73 8.28
N LYS A 476 6.53 -17.46 7.99
CA LYS A 476 6.18 -16.34 8.88
C LYS A 476 4.66 -16.23 9.10
N PHE A 477 4.21 -16.47 10.33
CA PHE A 477 2.83 -16.22 10.77
C PHE A 477 2.66 -14.91 11.56
N PHE A 478 1.44 -14.35 11.55
CA PHE A 478 1.13 -12.97 11.96
C PHE A 478 0.29 -12.92 13.25
N ASN A 479 0.24 -11.74 13.90
CA ASN A 479 -0.69 -11.57 15.01
C ASN A 479 -2.13 -11.51 14.48
N TYR A 480 -3.09 -11.94 15.29
CA TYR A 480 -4.50 -11.62 15.07
C TYR A 480 -4.68 -10.10 14.96
N GLY A 481 -5.41 -9.65 13.95
CA GLY A 481 -5.55 -8.25 13.57
C GLY A 481 -4.41 -7.70 12.68
N GLU A 482 -3.41 -8.51 12.32
CA GLU A 482 -2.37 -8.15 11.35
C GLU A 482 -2.60 -8.85 10.00
N ARG A 483 -2.31 -8.12 8.91
CA ARG A 483 -2.59 -8.55 7.52
C ARG A 483 -4.05 -8.98 7.40
N ASN A 484 -4.27 -10.16 6.81
CA ASN A 484 -5.60 -10.67 6.52
C ASN A 484 -6.17 -11.47 7.71
N ILE A 485 -5.40 -11.72 8.77
CA ILE A 485 -5.84 -12.57 9.90
C ILE A 485 -6.77 -11.79 10.83
N ASN A 486 -8.05 -11.69 10.45
CA ASN A 486 -9.12 -11.09 11.23
C ASN A 486 -10.34 -12.04 11.26
N LEU A 487 -11.38 -11.70 12.03
CA LEU A 487 -12.58 -12.55 12.16
C LEU A 487 -13.24 -12.90 10.83
N ARG A 488 -13.34 -11.94 9.89
CA ARG A 488 -13.94 -12.18 8.57
C ARG A 488 -13.14 -13.22 7.77
N TYR A 489 -11.81 -13.10 7.79
CA TYR A 489 -10.94 -14.07 7.12
C TYR A 489 -11.02 -15.45 7.79
N LEU A 490 -10.95 -15.49 9.12
CA LEU A 490 -11.00 -16.76 9.87
C LEU A 490 -12.36 -17.44 9.74
N TYR A 491 -13.45 -16.68 9.64
CA TYR A 491 -14.79 -17.21 9.35
C TYR A 491 -14.85 -17.92 7.98
N LYS A 492 -14.21 -17.33 6.96
CA LYS A 492 -14.29 -17.80 5.58
C LYS A 492 -13.29 -18.91 5.25
N TYR A 493 -12.10 -18.89 5.85
CA TYR A 493 -10.97 -19.71 5.42
C TYR A 493 -10.37 -20.63 6.49
N ALA A 494 -10.65 -20.42 7.78
CA ALA A 494 -10.06 -21.28 8.81
C ALA A 494 -10.69 -22.68 8.79
N THR A 495 -9.85 -23.69 9.01
CA THR A 495 -10.25 -25.09 9.07
C THR A 495 -10.20 -25.61 10.51
N TYR A 496 -11.26 -26.32 10.92
CA TYR A 496 -11.45 -26.77 12.30
C TYR A 496 -11.17 -28.27 12.48
N PRO A 497 -10.79 -28.72 13.70
CA PRO A 497 -10.54 -27.92 14.90
C PRO A 497 -9.28 -27.05 14.85
N ILE A 498 -9.36 -25.86 15.45
CA ILE A 498 -8.20 -25.00 15.70
C ILE A 498 -7.58 -25.38 17.05
N ARG A 499 -6.29 -25.72 17.04
CA ARG A 499 -5.53 -26.05 18.24
C ARG A 499 -4.94 -24.77 18.84
N VAL A 500 -5.07 -24.62 20.15
CA VAL A 500 -4.55 -23.47 20.91
C VAL A 500 -3.37 -23.92 21.75
N PHE A 501 -2.21 -23.32 21.49
CA PHE A 501 -0.97 -23.59 22.20
C PHE A 501 -0.54 -22.39 23.04
N LYS A 502 0.10 -22.67 24.19
CA LYS A 502 0.77 -21.64 24.97
C LYS A 502 1.92 -21.03 24.16
N LYS A 503 1.97 -19.70 24.06
CA LYS A 503 3.10 -19.01 23.47
C LYS A 503 4.17 -18.75 24.53
N TYR A 504 5.24 -19.52 24.48
CA TYR A 504 6.45 -19.29 25.27
C TYR A 504 7.18 -18.00 24.83
N ASN A 505 7.96 -17.42 25.75
CA ASN A 505 8.62 -16.13 25.58
C ASN A 505 10.13 -16.22 25.80
N GLY A 506 10.83 -16.73 24.80
CA GLY A 506 12.29 -16.77 24.71
C GLY A 506 12.75 -16.39 23.30
N PHE A 507 13.80 -17.07 22.82
CA PHE A 507 14.25 -16.97 21.44
C PHE A 507 14.11 -18.30 20.70
N LEU A 508 14.05 -18.21 19.38
CA LEU A 508 13.90 -19.36 18.49
C LEU A 508 15.23 -20.10 18.34
N GLY A 509 15.27 -21.37 18.74
CA GLY A 509 16.36 -22.30 18.51
C GLY A 509 15.97 -23.37 17.50
N LEU A 510 16.92 -23.80 16.66
CA LEU A 510 16.70 -24.84 15.65
C LEU A 510 17.80 -25.90 15.80
N ALA A 511 17.42 -27.17 15.77
CA ALA A 511 18.36 -28.29 15.71
C ALA A 511 18.09 -29.12 14.45
N SER A 512 19.15 -29.45 13.72
CA SER A 512 19.12 -30.38 12.57
C SER A 512 20.38 -31.23 12.60
N VAL A 513 20.47 -32.26 11.75
CA VAL A 513 21.68 -33.08 11.61
C VAL A 513 22.37 -32.77 10.29
N ILE A 514 23.62 -32.32 10.37
CA ILE A 514 24.46 -31.99 9.21
C ILE A 514 25.74 -32.81 9.33
N ASN A 515 26.08 -33.56 8.27
CA ASN A 515 27.28 -34.43 8.24
C ASN A 515 27.40 -35.40 9.43
N GLY A 516 26.26 -35.85 9.97
CA GLY A 516 26.20 -36.78 11.11
C GLY A 516 26.23 -36.12 12.49
N ASP A 517 26.42 -34.79 12.56
CA ASP A 517 26.46 -34.02 13.81
C ASP A 517 25.18 -33.21 14.02
N VAL A 518 24.77 -33.09 15.29
CA VAL A 518 23.65 -32.19 15.64
C VAL A 518 24.13 -30.75 15.58
N VAL A 519 23.59 -29.98 14.65
CA VAL A 519 23.88 -28.56 14.49
C VAL A 519 22.76 -27.74 15.13
N LEU A 520 23.12 -26.94 16.12
CA LEU A 520 22.22 -26.00 16.80
C LEU A 520 22.40 -24.59 16.23
N THR A 521 21.29 -23.92 15.94
CA THR A 521 21.30 -22.55 15.44
C THR A 521 20.29 -21.68 16.18
N SER A 522 20.60 -20.38 16.23
CA SER A 522 19.57 -19.38 16.49
C SER A 522 18.78 -19.12 15.19
N LYS A 523 17.83 -18.18 15.21
CA LYS A 523 17.05 -17.80 14.01
C LYS A 523 17.87 -17.60 12.71
N SER A 524 19.11 -17.10 12.77
CA SER A 524 19.84 -16.70 11.55
C SER A 524 21.34 -16.98 11.54
N VAL A 525 21.89 -17.65 12.54
CA VAL A 525 23.34 -17.91 12.62
C VAL A 525 23.61 -19.21 13.36
N THR A 526 24.68 -19.90 12.96
CA THR A 526 25.26 -21.10 13.60
C THR A 526 26.25 -20.77 14.73
N SER A 527 26.56 -19.49 14.93
CA SER A 527 27.54 -19.02 15.91
C SER A 527 27.08 -17.76 16.65
N GLY A 528 27.70 -17.51 17.80
CA GLY A 528 27.47 -16.33 18.63
C GLY A 528 26.52 -16.54 19.81
N LYS A 529 26.37 -15.49 20.63
CA LYS A 529 25.76 -15.54 21.97
C LYS A 529 24.53 -16.45 22.10
N TYR A 530 23.51 -16.28 21.26
CA TYR A 530 22.26 -17.03 21.37
C TYR A 530 22.43 -18.51 21.01
N LYS A 531 23.33 -18.84 20.07
CA LYS A 531 23.69 -20.23 19.78
C LYS A 531 24.44 -20.85 20.96
N ASP A 532 25.34 -20.10 21.59
CA ASP A 532 26.13 -20.59 22.73
C ASP A 532 25.25 -20.83 23.96
N ILE A 533 24.27 -19.96 24.21
CA ILE A 533 23.22 -20.17 25.22
C ILE A 533 22.41 -21.43 24.89
N PHE A 534 22.00 -21.59 23.63
CA PHE A 534 21.23 -22.78 23.26
C PHE A 534 22.07 -24.07 23.43
N GLN A 535 23.35 -24.02 23.07
CA GLN A 535 24.29 -25.12 23.28
C GLN A 535 24.45 -25.47 24.76
N SER A 536 24.65 -24.48 25.64
CA SER A 536 24.86 -24.74 27.07
C SER A 536 23.65 -25.40 27.74
N ILE A 537 22.43 -25.06 27.29
CA ILE A 537 21.20 -25.69 27.76
C ILE A 537 21.03 -27.07 27.13
N TRP A 538 21.30 -27.22 25.83
CA TRP A 538 21.27 -28.51 25.13
C TRP A 538 22.24 -29.53 25.73
N ASP A 539 23.42 -29.11 26.16
CA ASP A 539 24.42 -30.00 26.76
C ASP A 539 23.93 -30.62 28.08
N LYS A 540 23.03 -29.93 28.80
CA LYS A 540 22.35 -30.41 30.01
C LYS A 540 21.21 -31.39 29.74
N VAL A 541 20.75 -31.50 28.49
CA VAL A 541 19.74 -32.50 28.09
C VAL A 541 20.34 -33.90 28.15
N GLU A 542 19.57 -34.85 28.65
CA GLU A 542 19.93 -36.24 28.83
C GLU A 542 20.35 -36.88 27.50
N SER A 543 21.46 -37.64 27.50
CA SER A 543 22.06 -38.18 26.27
C SER A 543 21.11 -39.06 25.45
N GLU A 544 20.27 -39.86 26.11
CA GLU A 544 19.25 -40.70 25.46
C GLU A 544 18.22 -39.87 24.69
N VAL A 545 17.87 -38.69 25.22
CA VAL A 545 16.91 -37.78 24.58
C VAL A 545 17.55 -37.08 23.39
N LYS A 546 18.82 -36.67 23.51
CA LYS A 546 19.58 -36.11 22.38
C LYS A 546 19.71 -37.11 21.24
N GLU A 547 20.01 -38.37 21.55
CA GLU A 547 20.13 -39.42 20.53
C GLU A 547 18.79 -39.74 19.88
N LEU A 548 17.70 -39.82 20.65
CA LEU A 548 16.34 -39.98 20.11
C LEU A 548 15.98 -38.87 19.13
N LEU A 549 16.26 -37.61 19.48
CA LEU A 549 16.00 -36.46 18.61
C LEU A 549 16.91 -36.49 17.38
N LYS A 550 18.19 -36.83 17.54
CA LYS A 550 19.15 -36.99 16.44
C LYS A 550 18.66 -38.01 15.42
N GLN A 551 18.30 -39.20 15.88
CA GLN A 551 17.79 -40.27 15.02
C GLN A 551 16.49 -39.85 14.31
N THR A 552 15.59 -39.16 15.02
CA THR A 552 14.35 -38.65 14.43
C THR A 552 14.62 -37.65 13.31
N MET A 553 15.58 -36.73 13.50
CA MET A 553 15.98 -35.74 12.48
C MET A 553 16.55 -36.40 11.23
N ILE A 554 17.39 -37.43 11.40
CA ILE A 554 17.99 -38.18 10.29
C ILE A 554 16.92 -38.95 9.51
N GLU A 555 16.08 -39.74 10.19
CA GLU A 555 15.08 -40.60 9.55
C GLU A 555 14.04 -39.84 8.72
N ASN A 556 13.75 -38.58 9.09
CA ASN A 556 12.66 -37.81 8.51
C ASN A 556 13.13 -36.54 7.78
N ASN A 557 14.44 -36.35 7.64
CA ASN A 557 15.06 -35.14 7.08
C ASN A 557 14.38 -33.85 7.58
N CYS A 558 14.39 -33.64 8.89
CA CYS A 558 13.66 -32.54 9.52
C CYS A 558 14.47 -31.78 10.55
N THR A 559 14.05 -30.55 10.80
CA THR A 559 14.52 -29.68 11.87
C THR A 559 13.58 -29.76 13.07
N VAL A 560 14.15 -29.83 14.28
CA VAL A 560 13.40 -29.64 15.53
C VAL A 560 13.45 -28.17 15.92
N VAL A 561 12.28 -27.58 16.13
CA VAL A 561 12.15 -26.17 16.51
C VAL A 561 11.91 -26.04 18.01
N PHE A 562 12.66 -25.17 18.66
CA PHE A 562 12.58 -24.91 20.09
C PHE A 562 12.27 -23.45 20.39
N GLU A 563 11.53 -23.21 21.47
CA GLU A 563 11.68 -21.95 22.22
C GLU A 563 12.73 -22.18 23.31
N VAL A 564 13.81 -21.41 23.25
CA VAL A 564 14.92 -21.46 24.20
C VAL A 564 14.71 -20.37 25.24
N VAL A 565 14.59 -20.76 26.50
CA VAL A 565 14.39 -19.84 27.63
C VAL A 565 15.65 -19.86 28.49
N SER A 566 16.30 -18.70 28.63
CA SER A 566 17.46 -18.50 29.51
C SER A 566 17.28 -17.20 30.31
N PRO A 567 16.69 -17.29 31.53
CA PRO A 567 16.32 -16.10 32.30
C PRO A 567 17.52 -15.21 32.68
N GLU A 568 18.68 -15.82 32.91
CA GLU A 568 19.90 -15.13 33.33
C GLU A 568 20.58 -14.39 32.16
N TYR A 569 20.71 -15.06 31.00
CA TYR A 569 21.50 -14.54 29.88
C TYR A 569 20.67 -13.81 28.80
N ASP A 570 19.36 -14.03 28.78
CA ASP A 570 18.40 -13.39 27.86
C ASP A 570 17.03 -13.15 28.53
N PRO A 571 16.92 -12.23 29.48
CA PRO A 571 15.66 -11.94 30.15
C PRO A 571 14.65 -11.30 29.20
N HIS A 572 13.55 -12.00 28.96
CA HIS A 572 12.40 -11.51 28.19
C HIS A 572 11.34 -10.84 29.09
N ILE A 573 10.13 -10.60 28.56
CA ILE A 573 9.06 -9.88 29.30
C ILE A 573 8.39 -10.80 30.33
N ILE A 574 8.25 -12.08 30.00
CA ILE A 574 7.71 -13.09 30.92
C ILE A 574 8.86 -13.64 31.75
N LYS A 575 8.67 -13.66 33.07
CA LYS A 575 9.65 -14.21 34.02
C LYS A 575 9.58 -15.74 33.99
N TYR A 576 10.75 -16.36 33.99
CA TYR A 576 10.93 -17.81 34.10
C TYR A 576 11.98 -18.07 35.19
N ASP A 577 11.80 -19.13 35.97
CA ASP A 577 12.66 -19.39 37.14
C ASP A 577 13.96 -20.10 36.79
N LYS A 578 13.96 -20.87 35.69
CA LYS A 578 15.11 -21.68 35.26
C LYS A 578 15.23 -21.69 33.74
N GLU A 579 16.42 -22.07 33.29
CA GLU A 579 16.64 -22.40 31.88
C GLU A 579 15.77 -23.57 31.46
N HIS A 580 15.23 -23.51 30.24
CA HIS A 580 14.35 -24.55 29.73
C HIS A 580 14.29 -24.53 28.19
N LEU A 581 14.13 -25.70 27.60
CA LEU A 581 13.84 -25.89 26.18
C LEU A 581 12.40 -26.35 26.01
N TYR A 582 11.65 -25.67 25.16
CA TYR A 582 10.32 -26.11 24.74
C TYR A 582 10.39 -26.58 23.30
N LEU A 583 10.28 -27.90 23.08
CA LEU A 583 10.16 -28.48 21.75
C LEU A 583 8.79 -28.09 21.18
N LEU A 584 8.80 -27.23 20.16
CA LEU A 584 7.60 -26.70 19.53
C LEU A 584 7.07 -27.65 18.47
N ASP A 585 7.86 -27.92 17.43
CA ASP A 585 7.43 -28.72 16.27
C ASP A 585 8.62 -29.35 15.56
N PHE A 586 8.32 -30.35 14.72
CA PHE A 586 9.23 -30.87 13.71
C PHE A 586 8.84 -30.28 12.35
N ILE A 587 9.81 -29.79 11.59
CA ILE A 587 9.58 -29.17 10.28
C ILE A 587 10.48 -29.83 9.26
N GLU A 588 9.91 -30.35 8.18
CA GLU A 588 10.67 -30.93 7.07
C GLU A 588 11.68 -29.92 6.51
N ASN A 589 12.86 -30.42 6.16
CA ASN A 589 13.91 -29.62 5.52
C ASN A 589 13.60 -29.45 4.03
N LYS A 590 12.49 -28.77 3.73
CA LYS A 590 12.05 -28.36 2.39
C LYS A 590 11.67 -26.88 2.35
N LEU A 591 11.78 -26.27 1.18
CA LEU A 591 11.50 -24.84 1.02
C LEU A 591 10.00 -24.56 1.14
N ASP A 592 9.21 -25.34 0.41
CA ASP A 592 7.75 -25.31 0.35
C ASP A 592 7.17 -26.36 1.28
N LEU A 593 6.42 -25.93 2.29
CA LEU A 593 5.87 -26.81 3.33
C LEU A 593 4.52 -27.44 2.94
N ASP A 594 4.16 -27.46 1.64
CA ASP A 594 2.91 -27.95 1.03
C ASP A 594 1.59 -27.38 1.64
N THR A 595 1.71 -26.48 2.61
CA THR A 595 0.65 -25.93 3.47
C THR A 595 0.97 -24.47 3.80
N HIS A 596 0.17 -23.83 4.67
CA HIS A 596 0.34 -22.41 5.02
C HIS A 596 1.64 -22.11 5.79
N ASN A 597 1.67 -22.43 7.09
CA ASN A 597 2.77 -22.08 7.98
C ASN A 597 3.65 -23.26 8.40
N ILE A 598 3.03 -24.44 8.45
CA ILE A 598 3.63 -25.71 8.87
C ILE A 598 2.84 -26.87 8.25
N ASP A 599 3.54 -27.93 7.87
CA ASP A 599 2.91 -29.24 7.66
C ASP A 599 2.54 -29.82 9.04
N LEU A 600 1.28 -29.60 9.43
CA LEU A 600 0.79 -29.98 10.75
C LEU A 600 0.73 -31.49 10.93
N GLU A 601 0.36 -32.24 9.88
CA GLU A 601 0.26 -33.69 9.94
C GLU A 601 1.63 -34.33 10.18
N PHE A 602 2.64 -33.87 9.42
CA PHE A 602 4.03 -34.29 9.59
C PHE A 602 4.52 -34.03 11.03
N SER A 603 4.35 -32.80 11.52
CA SER A 603 4.79 -32.44 12.87
C SER A 603 4.08 -33.27 13.94
N GLU A 604 2.75 -33.43 13.86
CA GLU A 604 1.99 -34.19 14.85
C GLU A 604 2.39 -35.66 14.91
N LYS A 605 2.65 -36.28 13.76
CA LYS A 605 3.10 -37.67 13.67
C LYS A 605 4.40 -37.86 14.46
N LEU A 606 5.38 -36.97 14.27
CA LEU A 606 6.66 -37.03 14.97
C LEU A 606 6.52 -36.65 16.45
N MET A 607 5.71 -35.64 16.77
CA MET A 607 5.39 -35.25 18.14
C MET A 607 4.76 -36.40 18.93
N LYS A 608 3.96 -37.27 18.30
CA LYS A 608 3.40 -38.48 18.94
C LYS A 608 4.42 -39.61 19.05
N LYS A 609 5.28 -39.81 18.04
CA LYS A 609 6.32 -40.86 17.99
C LYS A 609 7.41 -40.63 19.05
N VAL A 610 7.90 -39.41 19.18
CA VAL A 610 9.04 -39.07 20.05
C VAL A 610 8.59 -38.96 21.50
N LYS A 611 8.82 -39.98 22.32
CA LYS A 611 8.47 -39.97 23.75
C LYS A 611 9.75 -39.92 24.59
N PHE A 612 9.86 -38.90 25.44
CA PHE A 612 10.99 -38.72 26.34
C PHE A 612 10.54 -38.09 27.66
N SER A 613 11.40 -38.20 28.67
CA SER A 613 11.31 -37.44 29.92
C SER A 613 12.63 -36.69 30.11
N SER A 614 12.55 -35.41 30.46
CA SER A 614 13.72 -34.57 30.68
C SER A 614 13.41 -33.51 31.73
N THR A 615 14.42 -33.13 32.51
CA THR A 615 14.30 -32.10 33.55
C THR A 615 14.34 -30.66 33.01
N ILE A 616 14.88 -30.48 31.81
CA ILE A 616 15.15 -29.18 31.16
C ILE A 616 14.51 -29.04 29.77
N LEU A 617 13.98 -30.13 29.21
CA LEU A 617 13.31 -30.15 27.92
C LEU A 617 11.87 -30.69 28.07
N THR A 618 10.88 -29.96 27.54
CA THR A 618 9.50 -30.44 27.44
C THR A 618 8.89 -30.12 26.08
N LYS A 619 7.83 -30.81 25.70
CA LYS A 619 7.06 -30.45 24.49
C LYS A 619 6.18 -29.22 24.75
N LYS A 620 5.79 -28.54 23.67
CA LYS A 620 4.77 -27.49 23.73
C LYS A 620 3.47 -28.02 24.32
N GLU A 621 2.75 -27.13 24.98
CA GLU A 621 1.50 -27.44 25.67
C GLU A 621 0.33 -27.06 24.77
N GLU A 622 -0.50 -28.05 24.41
CA GLU A 622 -1.81 -27.84 23.79
C GLU A 622 -2.82 -27.59 24.92
N LEU A 623 -3.41 -26.40 24.94
CA LEU A 623 -4.31 -25.97 26.02
C LEU A 623 -5.76 -26.40 25.74
N ARG A 624 -6.20 -26.29 24.49
CA ARG A 624 -7.54 -26.68 24.05
C ARG A 624 -7.65 -26.75 22.53
N ARG A 625 -8.74 -27.34 22.08
CA ARG A 625 -9.23 -27.31 20.69
C ARG A 625 -10.49 -26.45 20.62
N LEU A 626 -10.66 -25.77 19.50
CA LEU A 626 -11.83 -24.96 19.17
C LEU A 626 -12.47 -25.62 17.96
N GLU A 627 -13.69 -26.14 18.11
CA GLU A 627 -14.31 -27.01 17.11
C GLU A 627 -15.01 -26.25 15.98
N ASN A 628 -15.28 -24.96 16.19
CA ASN A 628 -16.04 -24.12 15.26
C ASN A 628 -15.70 -22.63 15.44
N TYR A 629 -16.26 -21.81 14.55
CA TYR A 629 -16.03 -20.37 14.54
C TYR A 629 -16.55 -19.66 15.78
N ASP A 630 -17.68 -20.08 16.34
CA ASP A 630 -18.25 -19.43 17.52
C ASP A 630 -17.34 -19.62 18.74
N GLU A 631 -16.77 -20.82 18.90
CA GLU A 631 -15.75 -21.07 19.92
C GLU A 631 -14.48 -20.23 19.70
N LEU A 632 -14.04 -20.06 18.45
CA LEU A 632 -12.93 -19.17 18.12
C LEU A 632 -13.22 -17.71 18.47
N TYR A 633 -14.38 -17.22 18.07
CA TYR A 633 -14.83 -15.86 18.36
C TYR A 633 -14.87 -15.62 19.87
N ASN A 634 -15.54 -16.50 20.61
CA ASN A 634 -15.69 -16.41 22.06
C ASN A 634 -14.32 -16.48 22.75
N PHE A 635 -13.44 -17.40 22.32
CA PHE A 635 -12.08 -17.49 22.85
C PHE A 635 -11.31 -16.18 22.64
N LEU A 636 -11.25 -15.66 21.41
CA LEU A 636 -10.51 -14.43 21.12
C LEU A 636 -11.08 -13.24 21.89
N HIS A 637 -12.42 -13.13 21.96
CA HIS A 637 -13.09 -12.06 22.69
C HIS A 637 -12.78 -12.12 24.19
N GLU A 638 -12.94 -13.28 24.83
CA GLU A 638 -12.59 -13.50 26.25
C GLU A 638 -11.13 -13.10 26.52
N LYS A 639 -10.19 -13.52 25.64
CA LYS A 639 -8.76 -13.23 25.83
C LYS A 639 -8.38 -11.77 25.62
N THR A 640 -9.24 -10.93 25.03
CA THR A 640 -9.01 -9.47 25.04
C THR A 640 -9.15 -8.84 26.43
N MET A 641 -9.85 -9.51 27.35
CA MET A 641 -10.08 -9.05 28.73
C MET A 641 -9.35 -9.92 29.77
N SER A 642 -8.51 -10.84 29.33
CA SER A 642 -7.80 -11.76 30.22
C SER A 642 -6.75 -11.07 31.08
N LEU A 643 -6.65 -11.51 32.34
CA LEU A 643 -5.64 -11.12 33.33
C LEU A 643 -4.44 -12.08 33.37
N GLU A 644 -4.36 -13.03 32.43
CA GLU A 644 -3.26 -13.99 32.37
C GLU A 644 -1.91 -13.30 32.07
N GLU A 645 -0.87 -13.67 32.81
CA GLU A 645 0.45 -13.01 32.80
C GLU A 645 1.53 -13.75 31.98
N PHE A 646 1.17 -14.31 30.82
CA PHE A 646 2.14 -14.85 29.86
C PHE A 646 2.01 -14.18 28.49
N GLU A 647 2.83 -14.56 27.49
CA GLU A 647 2.88 -13.81 26.23
C GLU A 647 1.57 -13.88 25.43
N GLY A 648 0.89 -15.02 25.47
CA GLY A 648 -0.37 -15.27 24.77
C GLY A 648 -0.39 -16.63 24.11
N TYR A 649 -1.07 -16.74 22.98
CA TYR A 649 -1.36 -18.02 22.33
C TYR A 649 -0.81 -18.07 20.91
N VAL A 650 -0.45 -19.28 20.47
CA VAL A 650 -0.30 -19.64 19.07
C VAL A 650 -1.46 -20.55 18.71
N LEU A 651 -2.21 -20.18 17.69
CA LEU A 651 -3.34 -20.95 17.17
C LEU A 651 -2.91 -21.57 15.85
N CYS A 652 -3.22 -22.85 15.64
CA CYS A 652 -2.99 -23.56 14.40
C CYS A 652 -4.27 -24.25 13.96
N ASP A 653 -4.73 -23.92 12.76
CA ASP A 653 -5.87 -24.58 12.13
C ASP A 653 -5.44 -25.93 11.48
N ASN A 654 -6.39 -26.70 10.98
CA ASN A 654 -6.11 -28.02 10.40
C ASN A 654 -5.34 -27.99 9.07
N SER A 655 -5.38 -26.87 8.34
CA SER A 655 -4.64 -26.65 7.09
C SER A 655 -3.18 -26.22 7.32
N GLY A 656 -2.75 -26.12 8.58
CA GLY A 656 -1.44 -25.62 8.94
C GLY A 656 -1.32 -24.09 8.95
N LEU A 657 -2.44 -23.35 8.89
CA LEU A 657 -2.45 -21.90 9.08
C LEU A 657 -2.22 -21.59 10.56
N MET A 658 -1.17 -20.80 10.82
CA MET A 658 -0.83 -20.36 12.16
C MET A 658 -1.07 -18.87 12.31
N PHE A 659 -1.49 -18.47 13.51
CA PHE A 659 -1.50 -17.08 13.94
C PHE A 659 -1.30 -16.98 15.44
N LYS A 660 -1.02 -15.78 15.93
CA LYS A 660 -0.75 -15.57 17.35
C LYS A 660 -1.66 -14.49 17.93
N PHE A 661 -2.11 -14.71 19.14
CA PHE A 661 -2.86 -13.74 19.92
C PHE A 661 -2.03 -13.35 21.14
N LYS A 662 -1.72 -12.06 21.29
CA LYS A 662 -0.93 -11.57 22.43
C LYS A 662 -1.85 -11.00 23.49
N LEU A 663 -1.67 -11.44 24.73
CA LEU A 663 -2.49 -11.01 25.84
C LEU A 663 -2.29 -9.52 26.16
N PRO A 664 -3.31 -8.83 26.73
CA PRO A 664 -3.22 -7.41 27.13
C PRO A 664 -2.00 -7.13 28.00
N TYR A 665 -1.75 -7.97 29.01
CA TYR A 665 -0.60 -7.90 29.89
C TYR A 665 0.73 -7.81 29.11
N TYR A 666 0.95 -8.72 28.15
CA TYR A 666 2.19 -8.73 27.37
C TYR A 666 2.30 -7.51 26.45
N ASN A 667 1.20 -7.09 25.81
CA ASN A 667 1.20 -5.92 24.92
C ASN A 667 1.52 -4.63 25.68
N LEU A 668 1.01 -4.49 26.91
CA LEU A 668 1.34 -3.39 27.82
C LEU A 668 2.84 -3.37 28.11
N TRP A 669 3.39 -4.49 28.59
CA TRP A 669 4.81 -4.56 28.96
C TRP A 669 5.76 -4.50 27.76
N LYS A 670 5.34 -4.98 26.59
CA LYS A 670 6.08 -4.79 25.33
C LYS A 670 6.17 -3.31 24.97
N THR A 671 5.09 -2.56 25.15
CA THR A 671 5.06 -1.11 24.93
C THR A 671 5.96 -0.38 25.93
N ARG A 672 5.90 -0.76 27.21
CA ARG A 672 6.78 -0.24 28.26
C ARG A 672 8.26 -0.54 28.01
N ARG A 673 8.59 -1.75 27.55
CA ARG A 673 9.96 -2.11 27.13
C ARG A 673 10.47 -1.23 25.99
N ALA A 674 9.62 -0.91 25.01
CA ALA A 674 10.00 0.00 23.93
C ALA A 674 10.32 1.41 24.47
N TRP A 675 9.59 1.89 25.48
CA TRP A 675 9.90 3.14 26.17
C TRP A 675 11.22 3.08 26.94
N LEU A 676 11.47 1.99 27.67
CA LEU A 676 12.75 1.75 28.37
C LEU A 676 13.93 1.84 27.39
N GLU A 677 13.87 1.13 26.26
CA GLU A 677 14.94 1.14 25.25
C GLU A 677 15.13 2.51 24.59
N ARG A 678 14.02 3.23 24.32
CA ARG A 678 14.08 4.61 23.84
C ARG A 678 14.75 5.53 24.85
N TYR A 679 14.46 5.35 26.14
CA TYR A 679 15.06 6.10 27.24
C TYR A 679 16.57 5.86 27.33
N ARG A 680 16.97 4.58 27.35
CA ARG A 680 18.38 4.18 27.34
C ARG A 680 19.15 4.81 26.18
N THR A 681 18.60 4.71 24.98
CA THR A 681 19.22 5.25 23.77
C THR A 681 19.39 6.77 23.83
N ALA A 682 18.40 7.50 24.36
CA ALA A 682 18.49 8.95 24.49
C ALA A 682 19.49 9.39 25.55
N LEU A 683 19.50 8.73 26.71
CA LEU A 683 20.44 9.01 27.81
C LEU A 683 21.89 8.69 27.43
N LEU A 684 22.12 7.66 26.62
CA LEU A 684 23.43 7.37 26.01
C LEU A 684 23.88 8.50 25.08
N LYS A 685 22.95 9.12 24.34
CA LYS A 685 23.23 10.20 23.38
C LYS A 685 23.15 11.61 23.98
N GLY A 686 23.02 11.74 25.31
CA GLY A 686 22.88 13.04 25.99
C GLY A 686 21.65 13.85 25.60
N LYS A 687 20.61 13.22 25.02
CA LYS A 687 19.40 13.91 24.56
C LYS A 687 18.37 14.00 25.69
N ARG A 688 17.77 15.18 25.88
CA ARG A 688 16.56 15.34 26.71
C ARG A 688 15.38 14.66 26.00
N ILE A 689 14.64 13.85 26.74
CA ILE A 689 13.35 13.31 26.28
C ILE A 689 12.25 14.22 26.79
N GLU A 690 11.61 14.96 25.89
CA GLU A 690 10.37 15.66 26.18
C GLU A 690 9.20 14.68 26.11
N ILE A 691 8.41 14.60 27.19
CA ILE A 691 7.15 13.89 27.20
C ILE A 691 6.05 14.93 26.90
N LYS A 692 5.67 15.07 25.62
CA LYS A 692 4.55 15.93 25.20
C LYS A 692 3.22 15.16 25.36
N ASP A 693 2.16 15.88 25.72
CA ASP A 693 0.78 15.41 25.88
C ASP A 693 0.61 14.24 26.85
N ILE A 694 0.83 14.54 28.12
CA ILE A 694 0.87 13.59 29.22
C ILE A 694 -0.52 13.17 29.74
N GLU A 695 -1.57 13.97 29.54
CA GLU A 695 -2.83 13.78 30.29
C GLU A 695 -3.69 12.60 29.81
N LYS A 696 -3.47 12.10 28.58
CA LYS A 696 -4.26 11.00 27.99
C LYS A 696 -3.46 9.71 27.74
N ASP A 697 -2.24 9.60 28.27
CA ASP A 697 -1.35 8.47 28.02
C ASP A 697 -1.39 7.44 29.17
N GLU A 698 -1.91 6.25 28.90
CA GLU A 698 -1.99 5.13 29.86
C GLU A 698 -0.62 4.71 30.42
N ASN A 699 0.49 5.04 29.75
CA ASN A 699 1.85 4.76 30.22
C ASN A 699 2.53 5.97 30.88
N ARG A 700 1.80 7.06 31.15
CA ARG A 700 2.33 8.29 31.81
C ARG A 700 3.13 7.99 33.07
N HIS A 701 2.55 7.20 33.98
CA HIS A 701 3.16 6.89 35.28
C HIS A 701 4.47 6.13 35.09
N PHE A 702 4.46 5.13 34.22
CA PHE A 702 5.67 4.37 33.86
C PHE A 702 6.76 5.25 33.24
N LYS A 703 6.42 6.17 32.32
CA LYS A 703 7.40 7.09 31.72
C LYS A 703 8.01 8.05 32.74
N LYS A 704 7.21 8.56 33.69
CA LYS A 704 7.69 9.38 34.81
C LYS A 704 8.60 8.58 35.75
N PHE A 705 8.25 7.33 36.01
CA PHE A 705 9.08 6.42 36.79
C PHE A 705 10.45 6.19 36.14
N LEU A 706 10.51 5.95 34.82
CA LEU A 706 11.79 5.84 34.10
C LEU A 706 12.65 7.11 34.23
N LEU A 707 12.03 8.30 34.17
CA LEU A 707 12.73 9.58 34.40
C LEU A 707 13.38 9.66 35.79
N LYS A 708 12.67 9.19 36.82
CA LYS A 708 13.09 9.23 38.22
C LYS A 708 14.27 8.30 38.51
N LEU A 709 14.34 7.14 37.85
CA LEU A 709 15.39 6.15 38.07
C LEU A 709 16.80 6.65 37.68
N GLY A 710 16.91 7.56 36.72
CA GLY A 710 18.18 8.11 36.25
C GLY A 710 18.98 7.15 35.35
N LYS A 711 20.05 7.67 34.72
CA LYS A 711 20.84 6.96 33.71
C LYS A 711 21.54 5.71 34.25
N ASP A 712 22.17 5.82 35.40
CA ASP A 712 23.07 4.78 35.91
C ASP A 712 22.31 3.52 36.35
N LYS A 713 21.14 3.69 36.98
CA LYS A 713 20.27 2.55 37.32
C LYS A 713 19.67 1.89 36.09
N LEU A 714 19.21 2.66 35.10
CA LEU A 714 18.52 2.11 33.94
C LEU A 714 19.41 1.27 33.02
N GLN A 715 20.72 1.46 33.02
CA GLN A 715 21.63 0.69 32.17
C GLN A 715 21.82 -0.76 32.62
N GLY A 716 21.73 -1.04 33.93
CA GLY A 716 21.98 -2.37 34.49
C GLY A 716 20.75 -3.26 34.69
N LEU A 717 19.54 -2.70 34.63
CA LEU A 717 18.30 -3.43 34.93
C LEU A 717 17.77 -4.18 33.71
N SER A 718 17.20 -5.36 33.86
CA SER A 718 16.38 -5.99 32.82
C SER A 718 14.98 -5.34 32.77
N ILE A 719 14.16 -5.70 31.79
CA ILE A 719 12.75 -5.26 31.78
C ILE A 719 11.98 -5.83 32.99
N ILE A 720 12.38 -7.01 33.48
CA ILE A 720 11.80 -7.67 34.65
C ILE A 720 12.15 -6.88 35.91
N ASP A 721 13.40 -6.48 36.07
CA ASP A 721 13.82 -5.70 37.24
C ASP A 721 13.13 -4.32 37.27
N VAL A 722 12.97 -3.69 36.10
CA VAL A 722 12.21 -2.43 35.98
C VAL A 722 10.73 -2.63 36.30
N LYS A 723 10.15 -3.78 35.90
CA LYS A 723 8.77 -4.15 36.25
C LYS A 723 8.62 -4.27 37.77
N GLU A 724 9.48 -5.07 38.41
CA GLU A 724 9.42 -5.33 39.86
C GLU A 724 9.62 -4.04 40.67
N LEU A 725 10.50 -3.13 40.23
CA LEU A 725 10.66 -1.83 40.87
C LEU A 725 9.44 -0.92 40.67
N TYR A 726 8.84 -0.94 39.48
CA TYR A 726 7.66 -0.12 39.17
C TYR A 726 6.44 -0.54 40.00
N GLU A 727 6.22 -1.85 40.14
CA GLU A 727 5.13 -2.45 40.94
C GLU A 727 5.37 -2.36 42.45
N LYS A 728 6.60 -2.08 42.90
CA LYS A 728 6.86 -1.73 44.31
C LYS A 728 6.53 -0.28 44.62
N GLU A 729 6.60 0.61 43.63
CA GLU A 729 6.32 2.05 43.80
C GLU A 729 4.85 2.43 43.54
N ASN A 730 4.05 1.55 42.93
CA ASN A 730 2.63 1.76 42.58
C ASN A 730 1.84 0.47 42.79
#